data_AF-A0A2I2KHV7-F1
#
_entry.id   AF-A0A2I2KHV7-F1
#
_cell.length_a   1.000
_cell.length_b   1.000
_cell.length_c   1.000
_cell.angle_alpha   90.00
_cell.angle_beta   90.00
_cell.angle_gamma   90.00
#
_symmetry.space_group_name_H-M   'P 1'
#
loop_
_entity.id
_entity.type
_entity.pdbx_description
1 polymer ?
#
loop_
_entity_poly.entity_id
_entity_poly.type
_entity_poly.pdbx_seq_one_letter_code
_entity_poly.pdbx_strand_id
1 'polypeptide(L)'
;MVNLDDLDPATPVLVGAGQYAERLDEPGYARMSPVDLAAAAARRALEDAGIDPTVIDTVAGVRQFEISAPDARAPLGRSDNYPRAVARRIGADPRRAVLEVSGGQGPQHLVNEFSAVVASGGAEVVLLLGSEAISTARALALTEDRPDFTEHVGGDLEDRGYGLQGLVTRYFQQHQLTGAPRQYALFENARRARLKLSRTAYARAMGRLFEPFTRVAATNRFAAAPVERNPAELVTPTVRNRIIADPYTRFLIARDQVNQGAAVLLTSVAAARRLDVPEQKWVFLHGHADLRERDLLDRADLTTSPAAVMAVQHALDVAGLTLEQISTFDLYSCFPIAVFNICDGLGLSPDDPRGLTLTGGLPFFGGAGNNYSMHAIAETVRAMRASPGTYGLVGANGGALSKYSVGIYSTAPTPWRLDDSGRLQAEIDAWDPAPVAYHADGWATIETFTVGHDRADAPVGIVVGRLERDGRRFLATAVAGDEEMLALLGDEQPIGERIFARAFGNGNRVATSPAAMDRLVPRRAPVLRDDFEHVLVHRDGHVLEITINRPQVRNALHPPASRELDEVFDAYFADADLWVAILTGAGDQAFSAGNDLVWSARGEAVSLPRSGFAGLTSRRDMTKPVIAAVNGYAMGGGCEIALACHLVVADETATFALSEARVGLIAGAGGLVRLPRTIPIKIATEMITTGRRMPAAEALSHGLVNRVVPAGTALQGARTLAADILASSPTSVHASLQVMNETAGIADPHDAVQHVSRARDAVLLSDDMREGLAAFAQKRSPRWRNR
;
A
#
# COMPACT_ATOMS: atom_id res chain seq x y z
N MET A 1 -4.12 44.39 19.86
CA MET A 1 -4.11 44.36 18.39
C MET A 1 -2.74 44.80 17.94
N VAL A 2 -2.07 44.02 17.10
CA VAL A 2 -0.79 44.40 16.49
C VAL A 2 -1.10 45.41 15.39
N ASN A 3 -0.38 46.53 15.33
CA ASN A 3 -0.53 47.48 14.23
C ASN A 3 0.12 46.87 12.97
N LEU A 4 -0.51 47.04 11.81
CA LEU A 4 -0.01 46.53 10.55
C LEU A 4 1.39 47.09 10.21
N ASP A 5 1.66 48.33 10.59
CA ASP A 5 2.95 48.99 10.42
C ASP A 5 4.08 48.38 11.26
N ASP A 6 3.72 47.70 12.35
CA ASP A 6 4.68 47.08 13.29
C ASP A 6 4.97 45.60 12.94
N LEU A 7 4.34 45.05 11.90
CA LEU A 7 4.60 43.67 11.47
C LEU A 7 5.99 43.55 10.84
N ASP A 8 6.66 42.44 11.14
CA ASP A 8 7.89 42.05 10.44
C ASP A 8 7.61 42.04 8.92
N PRO A 9 8.39 42.76 8.10
CA PRO A 9 8.22 42.78 6.65
C PRO A 9 8.23 41.37 6.01
N ALA A 10 8.85 40.38 6.64
CA ALA A 10 8.86 38.99 6.18
C ALA A 10 7.58 38.20 6.55
N THR A 11 6.65 38.78 7.31
CA THR A 11 5.41 38.10 7.73
C THR A 11 4.63 37.59 6.50
N PRO A 12 4.26 36.29 6.44
CA PRO A 12 3.53 35.72 5.32
C PRO A 12 2.06 36.13 5.35
N VAL A 13 1.50 36.42 4.18
CA VAL A 13 0.12 36.88 4.00
C VAL A 13 -0.45 36.38 2.68
N LEU A 14 -1.66 35.80 2.73
CA LEU A 14 -2.43 35.45 1.54
C LEU A 14 -3.08 36.70 0.96
N VAL A 15 -2.84 36.93 -0.33
CA VAL A 15 -3.25 38.16 -1.02
C VAL A 15 -4.20 37.92 -2.18
N GLY A 16 -4.21 36.70 -2.73
CA GLY A 16 -5.08 36.32 -3.84
C GLY A 16 -5.63 34.92 -3.67
N ALA A 17 -6.90 34.72 -4.04
CA ALA A 17 -7.55 33.42 -4.07
C ALA A 17 -8.37 33.25 -5.35
N GLY A 18 -8.15 32.15 -6.06
CA GLY A 18 -8.77 31.88 -7.35
C GLY A 18 -9.33 30.46 -7.41
N GLN A 19 -10.53 30.34 -7.99
CA GLN A 19 -11.19 29.06 -8.23
C GLN A 19 -11.79 29.05 -9.62
N TYR A 20 -11.75 27.89 -10.27
CA TYR A 20 -12.35 27.65 -11.58
C TYR A 20 -13.01 26.26 -11.61
N ALA A 21 -14.12 26.14 -12.33
CA ALA A 21 -14.77 24.87 -12.58
C ALA A 21 -15.47 24.95 -13.95
N GLU A 22 -15.58 23.81 -14.63
CA GLU A 22 -16.45 23.64 -15.79
C GLU A 22 -17.19 22.30 -15.68
N ARG A 23 -18.38 22.17 -16.28
CA ARG A 23 -19.15 20.93 -16.31
C ARG A 23 -19.40 20.50 -17.75
N LEU A 24 -19.48 19.19 -17.99
CA LEU A 24 -19.59 18.64 -19.35
C LEU A 24 -20.86 19.10 -20.10
N ASP A 25 -21.93 19.34 -19.34
CA ASP A 25 -23.26 19.70 -19.81
C ASP A 25 -23.51 21.23 -19.82
N GLU A 26 -22.53 22.03 -19.41
CA GLU A 26 -22.66 23.48 -19.40
C GLU A 26 -22.35 24.13 -20.75
N PRO A 27 -23.10 25.18 -21.13
CA PRO A 27 -22.73 26.03 -22.25
C PRO A 27 -21.32 26.60 -22.06
N GLY A 28 -20.44 26.42 -23.05
CA GLY A 28 -19.07 26.91 -22.99
C GLY A 28 -18.05 25.95 -22.36
N TYR A 29 -18.40 24.69 -22.11
CA TYR A 29 -17.44 23.64 -21.77
C TYR A 29 -16.25 23.61 -22.75
N ALA A 30 -15.05 23.88 -22.25
CA ALA A 30 -13.87 24.14 -23.07
C ALA A 30 -12.95 22.92 -23.23
N ARG A 31 -13.31 21.76 -22.65
CA ARG A 31 -12.49 20.53 -22.67
C ARG A 31 -11.09 20.76 -22.10
N MET A 32 -10.99 21.54 -21.02
CA MET A 32 -9.71 21.97 -20.47
C MET A 32 -8.91 20.78 -19.89
N SER A 33 -7.59 20.82 -20.10
CA SER A 33 -6.66 19.93 -19.39
C SER A 33 -6.57 20.29 -17.91
N PRO A 34 -6.04 19.42 -17.03
CA PRO A 34 -5.75 19.80 -15.65
C PRO A 34 -4.85 21.04 -15.58
N VAL A 35 -3.87 21.18 -16.48
CA VAL A 35 -2.98 22.35 -16.52
C VAL A 35 -3.77 23.63 -16.82
N ASP A 36 -4.71 23.57 -17.77
CA ASP A 36 -5.53 24.73 -18.15
C ASP A 36 -6.49 25.16 -17.03
N LEU A 37 -7.10 24.19 -16.32
CA LEU A 37 -7.96 24.45 -15.17
C LEU A 37 -7.19 25.14 -14.03
N ALA A 38 -5.98 24.67 -13.73
CA ALA A 38 -5.12 25.31 -12.74
C ALA A 38 -4.66 26.70 -13.19
N ALA A 39 -4.33 26.89 -14.47
CA ALA A 39 -3.99 28.20 -15.02
C ALA A 39 -5.16 29.17 -14.94
N ALA A 40 -6.39 28.73 -15.21
CA ALA A 40 -7.59 29.55 -15.06
C ALA A 40 -7.83 29.97 -13.60
N ALA A 41 -7.62 29.07 -12.64
CA ALA A 41 -7.68 29.40 -11.22
C ALA A 41 -6.55 30.36 -10.80
N ALA A 42 -5.32 30.15 -11.26
CA ALA A 42 -4.18 31.01 -10.97
C ALA A 42 -4.36 32.43 -11.53
N ARG A 43 -4.90 32.59 -12.75
CA ARG A 43 -5.25 33.92 -13.29
C ARG A 43 -6.25 34.65 -12.41
N ARG A 44 -7.28 33.94 -11.91
CA ARG A 44 -8.25 34.52 -10.97
C ARG A 44 -7.62 34.91 -9.63
N ALA A 45 -6.65 34.14 -9.13
CA ALA A 45 -5.90 34.51 -7.93
C ALA A 45 -5.07 35.78 -8.15
N LEU A 46 -4.41 35.91 -9.31
CA LEU A 46 -3.65 37.10 -9.70
C LEU A 46 -4.55 38.32 -9.88
N GLU A 47 -5.68 38.18 -10.56
CA GLU A 47 -6.72 39.22 -10.69
C GLU A 47 -7.26 39.63 -9.31
N ASP A 48 -7.50 38.66 -8.42
CA ASP A 48 -7.92 38.91 -7.05
C ASP A 48 -6.83 39.60 -6.23
N ALA A 49 -5.54 39.38 -6.46
CA ALA A 49 -4.48 40.14 -5.78
C ALA A 49 -4.24 41.53 -6.42
N GLY A 50 -4.42 41.64 -7.74
CA GLY A 50 -4.04 42.81 -8.54
C GLY A 50 -2.56 42.86 -8.91
N ILE A 51 -1.88 41.72 -9.00
CA ILE A 51 -0.43 41.64 -9.27
C ILE A 51 -0.11 40.95 -10.59
N ASP A 52 1.04 41.31 -11.18
CA ASP A 52 1.53 40.74 -12.43
C ASP A 52 2.15 39.33 -12.21
N PRO A 53 1.88 38.34 -13.09
CA PRO A 53 2.42 36.98 -12.97
C PRO A 53 3.95 36.89 -12.96
N THR A 54 4.66 37.85 -13.56
CA THR A 54 6.13 37.84 -13.65
C THR A 54 6.82 37.99 -12.30
N VAL A 55 6.10 38.42 -11.26
CA VAL A 55 6.65 38.58 -9.91
C VAL A 55 6.68 37.28 -9.11
N ILE A 56 6.03 36.20 -9.60
CA ILE A 56 6.02 34.89 -8.95
C ILE A 56 7.40 34.27 -9.03
N ASP A 57 8.07 34.11 -7.88
CA ASP A 57 9.38 33.47 -7.81
C ASP A 57 9.30 31.95 -7.56
N THR A 58 8.20 31.48 -6.98
CA THR A 58 7.99 30.07 -6.65
C THR A 58 6.58 29.61 -7.01
N VAL A 59 6.48 28.44 -7.66
CA VAL A 59 5.21 27.75 -7.90
C VAL A 59 5.23 26.37 -7.24
N ALA A 60 4.17 26.03 -6.51
CA ALA A 60 4.00 24.69 -5.93
C ALA A 60 2.64 24.11 -6.31
N GLY A 61 2.68 22.93 -6.94
CA GLY A 61 1.52 22.21 -7.42
C GLY A 61 1.20 20.98 -6.59
N VAL A 62 -0.09 20.70 -6.39
CA VAL A 62 -0.58 19.43 -5.85
C VAL A 62 -0.76 18.42 -6.98
N ARG A 63 -0.30 17.17 -6.78
CA ARG A 63 -0.44 16.11 -7.79
C ARG A 63 -1.89 15.82 -8.15
N GLN A 64 -2.15 15.77 -9.46
CA GLN A 64 -3.40 15.23 -9.99
C GLN A 64 -3.42 13.71 -9.95
N PHE A 65 -4.62 13.12 -10.03
CA PHE A 65 -4.78 11.68 -10.04
C PHE A 65 -3.98 10.99 -11.14
N GLU A 66 -3.88 11.59 -12.33
CA GLU A 66 -3.12 11.06 -13.48
C GLU A 66 -1.59 11.05 -13.30
N ILE A 67 -1.08 11.68 -12.23
CA ILE A 67 0.32 11.66 -11.80
C ILE A 67 0.52 11.30 -10.32
N SER A 68 -0.51 10.74 -9.68
CA SER A 68 -0.52 10.51 -8.22
C SER A 68 0.01 9.13 -7.79
N ALA A 69 0.21 8.22 -8.74
CA ALA A 69 0.72 6.86 -8.52
C ALA A 69 1.59 6.39 -9.70
N PRO A 70 2.54 5.44 -9.49
CA PRO A 70 3.38 4.89 -10.54
C PRO A 70 2.62 4.31 -11.74
N ASP A 71 1.46 3.71 -11.47
CA ASP A 71 0.58 3.03 -12.44
C ASP A 71 -0.65 3.88 -12.84
N ALA A 72 -0.69 5.15 -12.42
CA ALA A 72 -1.76 6.07 -12.78
C ALA A 72 -1.87 6.21 -14.31
N ARG A 73 -3.09 6.02 -14.83
CA ARG A 73 -3.37 6.12 -16.26
C ARG A 73 -3.78 7.55 -16.61
N ALA A 74 -3.10 8.12 -17.62
CA ALA A 74 -3.42 9.41 -18.22
C ALA A 74 -3.95 9.18 -19.66
N PRO A 75 -5.23 8.79 -19.83
CA PRO A 75 -5.75 8.37 -21.15
C PRO A 75 -5.79 9.49 -22.20
N LEU A 76 -5.76 10.75 -21.76
CA LEU A 76 -5.67 11.92 -22.63
C LEU A 76 -4.27 12.55 -22.62
N GLY A 77 -3.23 11.89 -22.10
CA GLY A 77 -1.92 12.50 -21.92
C GLY A 77 -1.82 13.34 -20.63
N ARG A 78 -0.60 13.80 -20.33
CA ARG A 78 -0.28 14.60 -19.13
C ARG A 78 0.97 15.47 -19.34
N SER A 79 1.13 16.49 -18.51
CA SER A 79 2.39 17.24 -18.44
C SER A 79 3.45 16.47 -17.63
N ASP A 80 4.71 16.50 -18.07
CA ASP A 80 5.86 16.00 -17.30
C ASP A 80 6.35 16.99 -16.23
N ASN A 81 5.94 18.26 -16.30
CA ASN A 81 6.26 19.30 -15.33
C ASN A 81 5.06 20.22 -15.12
N TYR A 82 4.07 19.71 -14.38
CA TYR A 82 2.80 20.37 -14.12
C TYR A 82 2.93 21.81 -13.58
N PRO A 83 3.71 22.09 -12.51
CA PRO A 83 3.79 23.46 -11.97
C PRO A 83 4.33 24.47 -13.00
N ARG A 84 5.36 24.12 -13.76
CA ARG A 84 5.91 25.00 -14.82
C ARG A 84 4.96 25.14 -16.01
N ALA A 85 4.25 24.08 -16.36
CA ALA A 85 3.24 24.13 -17.42
C ALA A 85 2.11 25.12 -17.10
N VAL A 86 1.72 25.22 -15.81
CA VAL A 86 0.79 26.26 -15.34
C VAL A 86 1.43 27.64 -15.36
N ALA A 87 2.65 27.79 -14.83
CA ALA A 87 3.36 29.07 -14.81
C ALA A 87 3.49 29.69 -16.20
N ARG A 88 3.88 28.89 -17.21
CA ARG A 88 3.99 29.33 -18.60
C ARG A 88 2.66 29.85 -19.17
N ARG A 89 1.54 29.19 -18.85
CA ARG A 89 0.20 29.59 -19.33
C ARG A 89 -0.29 30.91 -18.74
N ILE A 90 0.20 31.28 -17.56
CA ILE A 90 -0.12 32.55 -16.92
C ILE A 90 0.92 33.64 -17.18
N GLY A 91 2.01 33.33 -17.89
CA GLY A 91 3.09 34.29 -18.18
C GLY A 91 4.10 34.47 -17.05
N ALA A 92 4.17 33.52 -16.11
CA ALA A 92 5.17 33.50 -15.05
C ALA A 92 6.40 32.64 -15.43
N ASP A 93 7.56 32.99 -14.89
CA ASP A 93 8.81 32.20 -15.03
C ASP A 93 9.49 32.04 -13.65
N PRO A 94 8.95 31.15 -12.79
CA PRO A 94 9.41 31.03 -11.42
C PRO A 94 10.78 30.36 -11.35
N ARG A 95 11.60 30.85 -10.42
CA ARG A 95 12.90 30.27 -10.09
C ARG A 95 12.75 28.85 -9.54
N ARG A 96 11.74 28.59 -8.70
CA ARG A 96 11.49 27.30 -8.08
C ARG A 96 10.12 26.73 -8.49
N ALA A 97 10.09 25.46 -8.85
CA ALA A 97 8.87 24.71 -9.13
C ALA A 97 8.85 23.44 -8.28
N VAL A 98 7.78 23.23 -7.51
CA VAL A 98 7.62 22.12 -6.58
C VAL A 98 6.38 21.31 -6.93
N LEU A 99 6.49 19.98 -6.89
CA LEU A 99 5.37 19.06 -7.03
C LEU A 99 5.23 18.22 -5.75
N GLU A 100 4.15 18.48 -5.02
CA GLU A 100 3.86 17.90 -3.70
C GLU A 100 3.51 16.41 -3.79
N VAL A 101 3.65 15.68 -2.68
CA VAL A 101 3.19 14.29 -2.55
C VAL A 101 1.67 14.17 -2.70
N SER A 102 1.18 12.97 -2.99
CA SER A 102 -0.27 12.70 -3.10
C SER A 102 -0.97 12.78 -1.73
N GLY A 103 -2.16 13.36 -1.72
CA GLY A 103 -3.09 13.37 -0.58
C GLY A 103 -3.78 14.72 -0.38
N GLY A 104 -5.01 14.68 0.13
CA GLY A 104 -5.86 15.86 0.34
C GLY A 104 -5.36 16.87 1.38
N GLN A 105 -4.32 16.53 2.16
CA GLN A 105 -3.64 17.45 3.07
C GLN A 105 -2.76 18.46 2.32
N GLY A 106 -2.30 18.10 1.10
CA GLY A 106 -1.28 18.81 0.33
C GLY A 106 -1.49 20.32 0.23
N PRO A 107 -2.68 20.82 -0.14
CA PRO A 107 -2.91 22.26 -0.22
C PRO A 107 -2.60 23.04 1.06
N GLN A 108 -3.02 22.53 2.22
CA GLN A 108 -2.81 23.21 3.50
C GLN A 108 -1.37 23.05 3.98
N HIS A 109 -0.77 21.87 3.81
CA HIS A 109 0.66 21.64 4.05
C HIS A 109 1.54 22.63 3.27
N LEU A 110 1.22 22.84 1.98
CA LEU A 110 1.93 23.81 1.15
C LEU A 110 1.78 25.25 1.66
N VAL A 111 0.60 25.65 2.14
CA VAL A 111 0.43 26.97 2.77
C VAL A 111 1.29 27.09 4.04
N ASN A 112 1.30 26.07 4.90
CA ASN A 112 2.08 26.06 6.14
C ASN A 112 3.58 26.17 5.85
N GLU A 113 4.10 25.29 4.98
CA GLU A 113 5.51 25.26 4.60
C GLU A 113 5.93 26.57 3.94
N PHE A 114 5.20 27.03 2.92
CA PHE A 114 5.62 28.24 2.20
C PHE A 114 5.43 29.50 3.02
N SER A 115 4.57 29.50 4.05
CA SER A 115 4.52 30.59 5.02
C SER A 115 5.80 30.65 5.85
N ALA A 116 6.33 29.49 6.28
CA ALA A 116 7.64 29.42 6.96
C ALA A 116 8.78 29.85 6.03
N VAL A 117 8.77 29.42 4.76
CA VAL A 117 9.79 29.79 3.76
C VAL A 117 9.78 31.29 3.48
N VAL A 118 8.60 31.91 3.35
CA VAL A 118 8.46 33.36 3.18
C VAL A 118 8.96 34.10 4.44
N ALA A 119 8.57 33.65 5.63
CA ALA A 119 9.01 34.22 6.89
C ALA A 119 10.53 34.15 7.09
N SER A 120 11.19 33.11 6.55
CA SER A 120 12.65 32.98 6.58
C SER A 120 13.37 33.64 5.40
N GLY A 121 12.67 34.31 4.49
CA GLY A 121 13.24 34.99 3.32
C GLY A 121 13.66 34.07 2.17
N GLY A 122 13.16 32.82 2.12
CA GLY A 122 13.48 31.86 1.06
C GLY A 122 12.67 32.06 -0.23
N ALA A 123 11.53 32.75 -0.15
CA ALA A 123 10.65 33.14 -1.24
C ALA A 123 9.94 34.46 -0.89
N GLU A 124 9.44 35.21 -1.89
CA GLU A 124 8.70 36.46 -1.67
C GLU A 124 7.26 36.41 -2.21
N VAL A 125 7.04 35.78 -3.36
CA VAL A 125 5.74 35.60 -4.01
C VAL A 125 5.60 34.16 -4.48
N VAL A 126 4.71 33.43 -3.81
CA VAL A 126 4.48 32.01 -4.02
C VAL A 126 3.07 31.78 -4.57
N LEU A 127 2.98 31.06 -5.69
CA LEU A 127 1.73 30.56 -6.23
C LEU A 127 1.54 29.09 -5.83
N LEU A 128 0.51 28.81 -5.04
CA LEU A 128 0.11 27.46 -4.66
C LEU A 128 -1.12 27.06 -5.47
N LEU A 129 -1.11 25.89 -6.10
CA LEU A 129 -2.16 25.49 -7.04
C LEU A 129 -2.44 23.99 -7.08
N GLY A 130 -3.60 23.65 -7.64
CA GLY A 130 -3.93 22.28 -8.03
C GLY A 130 -5.19 22.23 -8.89
N SER A 131 -5.44 21.07 -9.50
CA SER A 131 -6.59 20.86 -10.38
C SER A 131 -6.87 19.39 -10.64
N GLU A 132 -8.06 19.08 -11.15
CA GLU A 132 -8.41 17.77 -11.70
C GLU A 132 -9.33 17.96 -12.91
N ALA A 133 -9.18 17.12 -13.95
CA ALA A 133 -10.03 17.10 -15.14
C ALA A 133 -10.63 15.69 -15.40
N ILE A 134 -10.99 14.98 -14.33
CA ILE A 134 -11.40 13.57 -14.39
C ILE A 134 -12.70 13.40 -15.19
N SER A 135 -13.62 14.36 -15.13
CA SER A 135 -14.83 14.32 -15.96
C SER A 135 -14.50 14.42 -17.45
N THR A 136 -13.64 15.36 -17.85
CA THR A 136 -13.12 15.48 -19.23
C THR A 136 -12.42 14.20 -19.66
N ALA A 137 -11.49 13.70 -18.84
CA ALA A 137 -10.73 12.48 -19.12
C ALA A 137 -11.63 11.28 -19.37
N ARG A 138 -12.61 11.03 -18.49
CA ARG A 138 -13.53 9.89 -18.65
C ARG A 138 -14.46 10.05 -19.86
N ALA A 139 -14.93 11.26 -20.15
CA ALA A 139 -15.86 11.50 -21.25
C ALA A 139 -15.19 11.38 -22.64
N LEU A 140 -13.93 11.79 -22.77
CA LEU A 140 -13.25 11.90 -24.06
C LEU A 140 -12.23 10.78 -24.33
N ALA A 141 -11.80 10.00 -23.34
CA ALA A 141 -10.74 9.00 -23.50
C ALA A 141 -10.96 7.98 -24.64
N LEU A 142 -12.22 7.70 -24.96
CA LEU A 142 -12.63 6.71 -25.95
C LEU A 142 -13.24 7.33 -27.22
N THR A 143 -13.21 8.66 -27.37
CA THR A 143 -13.74 9.33 -28.57
C THR A 143 -12.67 9.41 -29.66
N GLU A 144 -13.09 9.47 -30.93
CA GLU A 144 -12.17 9.60 -32.07
C GLU A 144 -11.46 10.97 -32.07
N ASP A 145 -12.13 12.02 -31.58
CA ASP A 145 -11.67 13.40 -31.51
C ASP A 145 -11.02 13.76 -30.16
N ARG A 146 -10.51 12.76 -29.43
CA ARG A 146 -9.95 12.97 -28.08
C ARG A 146 -8.78 13.96 -28.11
N PRO A 147 -8.72 14.92 -27.17
CA PRO A 147 -7.58 15.83 -27.08
C PRO A 147 -6.33 15.09 -26.57
N ASP A 148 -5.16 15.64 -26.88
CA ASP A 148 -3.88 15.23 -26.31
C ASP A 148 -3.35 16.33 -25.39
N PHE A 149 -3.34 16.02 -24.09
CA PHE A 149 -2.83 16.83 -23.00
C PHE A 149 -1.36 16.49 -22.68
N THR A 150 -0.70 15.67 -23.50
CA THR A 150 0.73 15.41 -23.37
C THR A 150 1.51 16.69 -23.65
N GLU A 151 2.31 17.11 -22.66
CA GLU A 151 3.16 18.28 -22.80
C GLU A 151 4.50 18.04 -22.11
N HIS A 152 5.56 18.46 -22.79
CA HIS A 152 6.92 18.42 -22.28
C HIS A 152 7.39 19.84 -21.94
N VAL A 153 7.57 20.12 -20.65
CA VAL A 153 7.98 21.43 -20.15
C VAL A 153 9.34 21.30 -19.45
N GLY A 154 10.35 21.92 -20.05
CA GLY A 154 11.71 21.94 -19.49
C GLY A 154 11.84 22.74 -18.19
N GLY A 155 13.04 22.74 -17.63
CA GLY A 155 13.37 23.42 -16.38
C GLY A 155 13.27 22.51 -15.15
N ASP A 156 13.89 22.95 -14.06
CA ASP A 156 13.99 22.15 -12.84
C ASP A 156 12.62 21.94 -12.18
N LEU A 157 12.41 20.73 -11.65
CA LEU A 157 11.24 20.35 -10.86
C LEU A 157 11.68 19.64 -9.59
N GLU A 158 11.30 20.18 -8.44
CA GLU A 158 11.38 19.48 -7.16
C GLU A 158 10.19 18.52 -7.04
N ASP A 159 10.32 17.32 -7.61
CA ASP A 159 9.33 16.24 -7.47
C ASP A 159 9.58 15.49 -6.15
N ARG A 160 8.63 15.59 -5.21
CA ARG A 160 8.73 14.98 -3.86
C ARG A 160 8.34 13.50 -3.80
N GLY A 161 8.14 12.86 -4.95
CA GLY A 161 7.59 11.52 -5.07
C GLY A 161 6.11 11.42 -4.72
N TYR A 162 5.58 10.20 -4.71
CA TYR A 162 4.13 9.97 -4.57
C TYR A 162 3.62 10.02 -3.12
N GLY A 163 4.48 9.82 -2.11
CA GLY A 163 4.08 9.77 -0.70
C GLY A 163 3.09 8.65 -0.35
N LEU A 164 3.16 7.50 -1.05
CA LEU A 164 2.26 6.35 -0.87
C LEU A 164 2.72 5.33 0.19
N GLN A 165 3.87 5.57 0.82
CA GLN A 165 4.44 4.66 1.83
C GLN A 165 3.49 4.49 3.01
N GLY A 166 3.13 3.23 3.31
CA GLY A 166 2.20 2.86 4.40
C GLY A 166 0.72 2.86 3.99
N LEU A 167 0.34 3.50 2.87
CA LEU A 167 -1.05 3.58 2.42
C LEU A 167 -1.50 2.36 1.60
N VAL A 168 -0.58 1.82 0.79
CA VAL A 168 -0.80 0.60 0.00
C VAL A 168 0.43 -0.29 0.15
N THR A 169 0.24 -1.44 0.79
CA THR A 169 1.29 -2.46 0.96
C THR A 169 0.92 -3.71 0.18
N ARG A 170 1.91 -4.58 -0.09
CA ARG A 170 1.65 -5.92 -0.65
C ARG A 170 0.64 -6.70 0.21
N TYR A 171 0.71 -6.55 1.53
CA TYR A 171 -0.23 -7.18 2.44
C TYR A 171 -1.65 -6.65 2.24
N PHE A 172 -1.85 -5.35 2.01
CA PHE A 172 -3.18 -4.81 1.71
C PHE A 172 -3.70 -5.27 0.34
N GLN A 173 -2.84 -5.33 -0.67
CA GLN A 173 -3.18 -5.85 -2.00
C GLN A 173 -3.65 -7.31 -1.94
N GLN A 174 -2.95 -8.17 -1.18
CA GLN A 174 -3.32 -9.58 -0.97
C GLN A 174 -4.72 -9.75 -0.34
N HIS A 175 -5.20 -8.74 0.37
CA HIS A 175 -6.50 -8.74 1.03
C HIS A 175 -7.48 -7.72 0.44
N GLN A 176 -7.19 -7.23 -0.78
CA GLN A 176 -8.05 -6.30 -1.52
C GLN A 176 -8.41 -5.00 -0.78
N LEU A 177 -7.55 -4.54 0.13
CA LEU A 177 -7.68 -3.31 0.90
C LEU A 177 -6.91 -2.15 0.25
N THR A 178 -7.11 -1.92 -1.05
CA THR A 178 -6.32 -0.95 -1.83
C THR A 178 -7.03 0.38 -2.06
N GLY A 179 -8.37 0.38 -2.12
CA GLY A 179 -9.17 1.59 -2.34
C GLY A 179 -9.54 2.32 -1.05
N ALA A 180 -9.56 3.66 -1.10
CA ALA A 180 -9.94 4.50 0.03
C ALA A 180 -11.30 4.12 0.66
N PRO A 181 -12.40 3.87 -0.09
CA PRO A 181 -13.69 3.53 0.53
C PRO A 181 -13.62 2.34 1.48
N ARG A 182 -12.85 1.31 1.13
CA ARG A 182 -12.69 0.11 1.96
C ARG A 182 -11.86 0.39 3.21
N GLN A 183 -10.81 1.20 3.11
CA GLN A 183 -9.99 1.58 4.27
C GLN A 183 -10.77 2.46 5.26
N TYR A 184 -11.47 3.49 4.75
CA TYR A 184 -12.30 4.36 5.60
C TYR A 184 -13.43 3.62 6.29
N ALA A 185 -14.03 2.64 5.60
CA ALA A 185 -15.10 1.82 6.14
C ALA A 185 -14.69 1.03 7.39
N LEU A 186 -13.42 0.59 7.47
CA LEU A 186 -12.89 -0.08 8.66
C LEU A 186 -12.96 0.84 9.89
N PHE A 187 -12.56 2.11 9.76
CA PHE A 187 -12.62 3.07 10.87
C PHE A 187 -14.07 3.43 11.22
N GLU A 188 -14.93 3.54 10.20
CA GLU A 188 -16.35 3.86 10.36
C GLU A 188 -17.10 2.77 11.14
N ASN A 189 -16.90 1.50 10.76
CA ASN A 189 -17.49 0.37 11.48
C ASN A 189 -16.91 0.21 12.89
N ALA A 190 -15.61 0.46 13.07
CA ALA A 190 -14.98 0.48 14.40
C ALA A 190 -15.62 1.57 15.30
N ARG A 191 -15.75 2.79 14.79
CA ARG A 191 -16.40 3.90 15.48
C ARG A 191 -17.86 3.57 15.83
N ARG A 192 -18.62 3.01 14.89
CA ARG A 192 -20.02 2.58 15.14
C ARG A 192 -20.12 1.62 16.32
N ALA A 193 -19.24 0.60 16.35
CA ALA A 193 -19.20 -0.38 17.43
C ALA A 193 -18.87 0.27 18.78
N ARG A 194 -17.87 1.16 18.84
CA ARG A 194 -17.55 1.92 20.06
C ARG A 194 -18.74 2.72 20.59
N LEU A 195 -19.48 3.37 19.69
CA LEU A 195 -20.68 4.15 20.03
C LEU A 195 -21.91 3.30 20.35
N LYS A 196 -21.84 1.97 20.15
CA LYS A 196 -22.95 1.04 20.36
C LYS A 196 -24.22 1.44 19.59
N LEU A 197 -24.03 2.01 18.40
CA LEU A 197 -25.13 2.42 17.54
C LEU A 197 -25.53 1.31 16.59
N SER A 198 -26.85 1.18 16.40
CA SER A 198 -27.37 0.29 15.37
C SER A 198 -26.96 0.75 13.98
N ARG A 199 -26.94 -0.14 12.98
CA ARG A 199 -26.63 0.20 11.59
C ARG A 199 -27.54 1.30 11.06
N THR A 200 -28.85 1.20 11.35
CA THR A 200 -29.82 2.22 10.97
C THR A 200 -29.59 3.55 11.70
N ALA A 201 -29.28 3.54 13.00
CA ALA A 201 -28.99 4.77 13.74
C ALA A 201 -27.72 5.44 13.24
N TYR A 202 -26.67 4.66 12.97
CA TYR A 202 -25.40 5.16 12.46
C TYR A 202 -25.53 5.71 11.03
N ALA A 203 -26.27 5.02 10.17
CA ALA A 203 -26.60 5.52 8.83
C ALA A 203 -27.33 6.87 8.90
N ARG A 204 -28.32 7.02 9.78
CA ARG A 204 -28.99 8.31 9.99
C ARG A 204 -28.03 9.40 10.48
N ALA A 205 -27.09 9.07 11.36
CA ALA A 205 -26.06 10.00 11.82
C ALA A 205 -25.17 10.48 10.66
N MET A 206 -24.72 9.57 9.79
CA MET A 206 -23.97 9.94 8.58
C MET A 206 -24.78 10.85 7.65
N GLY A 207 -26.07 10.53 7.43
CA GLY A 207 -26.95 11.35 6.61
C GLY A 207 -27.17 12.75 7.18
N ARG A 208 -27.38 12.86 8.50
CA ARG A 208 -27.55 14.16 9.17
C ARG A 208 -26.30 15.02 9.11
N LEU A 209 -25.12 14.42 9.32
CA LEU A 209 -23.84 15.12 9.19
C LEU A 209 -23.70 15.78 7.80
N PHE A 210 -24.10 15.09 6.74
CA PHE A 210 -23.87 15.54 5.36
C PHE A 210 -25.02 16.34 4.73
N GLU A 211 -26.22 16.36 5.31
CA GLU A 211 -27.32 17.21 4.81
C GLU A 211 -26.91 18.70 4.72
N PRO A 212 -26.33 19.34 5.76
CA PRO A 212 -25.83 20.72 5.68
C PRO A 212 -24.78 20.92 4.59
N PHE A 213 -23.90 19.94 4.36
CA PHE A 213 -22.87 20.00 3.33
C PHE A 213 -23.51 20.09 1.93
N THR A 214 -24.60 19.34 1.70
CA THR A 214 -25.31 19.40 0.41
C THR A 214 -25.93 20.78 0.15
N ARG A 215 -26.44 21.45 1.19
CA ARG A 215 -27.02 22.80 1.09
C ARG A 215 -25.97 23.84 0.72
N VAL A 216 -24.81 23.78 1.36
CA VAL A 216 -23.67 24.64 1.03
C VAL A 216 -23.21 24.39 -0.42
N ALA A 217 -23.03 23.12 -0.82
CA ALA A 217 -22.63 22.77 -2.18
C ALA A 217 -23.65 23.22 -3.25
N ALA A 218 -24.95 23.11 -2.96
CA ALA A 218 -26.02 23.47 -3.90
C ALA A 218 -26.00 24.96 -4.29
N THR A 219 -25.49 25.83 -3.41
CA THR A 219 -25.35 27.27 -3.66
C THR A 219 -23.95 27.68 -4.10
N ASN A 220 -22.98 26.76 -4.04
CA ASN A 220 -21.61 27.03 -4.46
C ASN A 220 -21.48 26.88 -5.98
N ARG A 221 -21.17 27.99 -6.67
CA ARG A 221 -21.04 28.02 -8.14
C ARG A 221 -20.01 27.06 -8.71
N PHE A 222 -19.01 26.64 -7.92
CA PHE A 222 -17.96 25.74 -8.35
C PHE A 222 -18.28 24.26 -8.11
N ALA A 223 -19.38 23.94 -7.42
CA ALA A 223 -19.72 22.57 -7.05
C ALA A 223 -19.98 21.69 -8.28
N ALA A 224 -19.39 20.51 -8.37
CA ALA A 224 -19.60 19.60 -9.50
C ALA A 224 -21.01 18.98 -9.52
N ALA A 225 -21.71 18.92 -8.38
CA ALA A 225 -23.05 18.37 -8.26
C ALA A 225 -23.91 19.17 -7.26
N PRO A 226 -24.41 20.36 -7.65
CA PRO A 226 -25.13 21.28 -6.76
C PRO A 226 -26.58 20.82 -6.53
N VAL A 227 -26.75 19.71 -5.81
CA VAL A 227 -28.05 19.13 -5.49
C VAL A 227 -28.15 18.95 -3.98
N GLU A 228 -29.09 19.67 -3.37
CA GLU A 228 -29.48 19.49 -1.97
C GLU A 228 -30.15 18.13 -1.78
N ARG A 229 -29.80 17.44 -0.69
CA ARG A 229 -30.35 16.12 -0.35
C ARG A 229 -30.69 16.06 1.13
N ASN A 230 -31.77 15.35 1.43
CA ASN A 230 -32.14 15.06 2.82
C ASN A 230 -31.34 13.86 3.37
N PRO A 231 -31.27 13.67 4.70
CA PRO A 231 -30.49 12.62 5.34
C PRO A 231 -30.87 11.20 4.91
N ALA A 232 -32.16 10.95 4.68
CA ALA A 232 -32.65 9.63 4.31
C ALA A 232 -32.22 9.27 2.88
N GLU A 233 -32.26 10.22 1.95
CA GLU A 233 -31.79 10.03 0.57
C GLU A 233 -30.30 9.66 0.53
N LEU A 234 -29.47 10.32 1.34
CA LEU A 234 -28.04 10.09 1.38
C LEU A 234 -27.69 8.64 1.75
N VAL A 235 -28.44 8.03 2.67
CA VAL A 235 -28.06 6.73 3.26
C VAL A 235 -28.92 5.56 2.80
N THR A 236 -30.05 5.81 2.14
CA THR A 236 -30.93 4.74 1.65
C THR A 236 -30.34 4.12 0.39
N PRO A 237 -30.00 2.80 0.40
CA PRO A 237 -29.50 2.15 -0.80
C PRO A 237 -30.56 2.11 -1.89
N THR A 238 -30.19 2.55 -3.09
CA THR A 238 -31.01 2.43 -4.31
C THR A 238 -30.10 2.08 -5.49
N VAL A 239 -30.66 1.83 -6.68
CA VAL A 239 -29.86 1.64 -7.91
C VAL A 239 -28.93 2.84 -8.16
N ARG A 240 -29.41 4.07 -7.89
CA ARG A 240 -28.62 5.31 -8.03
C ARG A 240 -27.72 5.59 -6.82
N ASN A 241 -28.05 5.04 -5.65
CA ASN A 241 -27.30 5.24 -4.41
C ASN A 241 -26.84 3.89 -3.82
N ARG A 242 -26.22 3.05 -4.66
CA ARG A 242 -25.79 1.70 -4.25
C ARG A 242 -24.75 1.77 -3.13
N ILE A 243 -24.63 0.68 -2.36
CA ILE A 243 -23.52 0.47 -1.43
C ILE A 243 -22.23 0.30 -2.23
N ILE A 244 -21.15 0.96 -1.78
CA ILE A 244 -19.81 0.88 -2.38
C ILE A 244 -18.88 0.05 -1.51
N ALA A 245 -18.84 0.38 -0.23
CA ALA A 245 -18.16 -0.38 0.81
C ALA A 245 -18.95 -0.14 2.08
N ASP A 246 -19.49 -1.18 2.71
CA ASP A 246 -20.27 -1.05 3.94
C ASP A 246 -19.50 -0.23 5.00
N PRO A 247 -20.07 0.85 5.57
CA PRO A 247 -21.49 1.25 5.55
C PRO A 247 -21.86 2.33 4.51
N TYR A 248 -20.98 2.64 3.57
CA TYR A 248 -21.12 3.73 2.62
C TYR A 248 -21.96 3.39 1.40
N THR A 249 -22.99 4.20 1.20
CA THR A 249 -23.66 4.38 -0.08
C THR A 249 -22.88 5.36 -0.96
N ARG A 250 -23.17 5.35 -2.27
CA ARG A 250 -22.49 6.21 -3.26
C ARG A 250 -22.57 7.71 -2.93
N PHE A 251 -23.66 8.19 -2.33
CA PHE A 251 -23.84 9.61 -2.01
C PHE A 251 -23.10 10.06 -0.74
N LEU A 252 -22.56 9.13 0.04
CA LEU A 252 -21.75 9.44 1.23
C LEU A 252 -20.25 9.49 0.95
N ILE A 253 -19.81 9.21 -0.28
CA ILE A 253 -18.40 9.16 -0.63
C ILE A 253 -18.03 10.27 -1.60
N ALA A 254 -16.76 10.67 -1.59
CA ALA A 254 -16.21 11.68 -2.48
C ALA A 254 -16.57 11.43 -3.96
N ARG A 255 -16.95 12.50 -4.66
CA ARG A 255 -17.18 12.49 -6.10
C ARG A 255 -15.90 12.92 -6.82
N ASP A 256 -15.20 11.97 -7.43
CA ASP A 256 -13.98 12.22 -8.19
C ASP A 256 -14.23 12.81 -9.59
N GLN A 257 -15.44 12.64 -10.14
CA GLN A 257 -15.81 13.13 -11.47
C GLN A 257 -16.06 14.64 -11.45
N VAL A 258 -14.98 15.41 -11.54
CA VAL A 258 -14.96 16.88 -11.57
C VAL A 258 -14.00 17.42 -12.63
N ASN A 259 -14.25 18.65 -13.07
CA ASN A 259 -13.26 19.52 -13.73
C ASN A 259 -13.14 20.79 -12.91
N GLN A 260 -12.13 20.88 -12.06
CA GLN A 260 -11.97 21.95 -11.06
C GLN A 260 -10.49 22.34 -10.91
N GLY A 261 -10.25 23.61 -10.62
CA GLY A 261 -8.93 24.14 -10.26
C GLY A 261 -9.06 25.20 -9.17
N ALA A 262 -8.06 25.26 -8.30
CA ALA A 262 -7.94 26.30 -7.29
C ALA A 262 -6.48 26.72 -7.11
N ALA A 263 -6.28 27.99 -6.76
CA ALA A 263 -4.98 28.55 -6.49
C ALA A 263 -5.07 29.66 -5.44
N VAL A 264 -3.99 29.84 -4.67
CA VAL A 264 -3.82 30.96 -3.75
C VAL A 264 -2.44 31.58 -3.93
N LEU A 265 -2.35 32.89 -3.70
CA LEU A 265 -1.12 33.66 -3.73
C LEU A 265 -0.71 34.02 -2.31
N LEU A 266 0.49 33.61 -1.94
CA LEU A 266 1.13 33.89 -0.68
C LEU A 266 2.31 34.83 -0.92
N THR A 267 2.43 35.87 -0.09
CA THR A 267 3.51 36.85 -0.19
C THR A 267 4.07 37.20 1.18
N SER A 268 5.23 37.83 1.24
CA SER A 268 5.61 38.61 2.43
C SER A 268 4.84 39.93 2.48
N VAL A 269 4.62 40.50 3.67
CA VAL A 269 4.05 41.85 3.83
C VAL A 269 4.87 42.89 3.06
N ALA A 270 6.20 42.76 3.02
CA ALA A 270 7.07 43.62 2.23
C ALA A 270 6.75 43.55 0.72
N ALA A 271 6.59 42.34 0.19
CA ALA A 271 6.24 42.13 -1.21
C ALA A 271 4.83 42.65 -1.51
N ALA A 272 3.85 42.37 -0.65
CA ALA A 272 2.49 42.87 -0.78
C ALA A 272 2.44 44.41 -0.87
N ARG A 273 3.18 45.11 0.00
CA ARG A 273 3.32 46.58 -0.05
C ARG A 273 4.00 47.07 -1.32
N ARG A 274 5.12 46.45 -1.71
CA ARG A 274 5.88 46.80 -2.91
C ARG A 274 5.09 46.62 -4.20
N LEU A 275 4.16 45.66 -4.22
CA LEU A 275 3.28 45.35 -5.34
C LEU A 275 1.93 46.09 -5.27
N ASP A 276 1.78 47.04 -4.34
CA ASP A 276 0.56 47.82 -4.12
C ASP A 276 -0.70 46.96 -3.92
N VAL A 277 -0.55 45.79 -3.28
CA VAL A 277 -1.68 44.92 -2.95
C VAL A 277 -2.51 45.58 -1.84
N PRO A 278 -3.81 45.84 -2.06
CA PRO A 278 -4.63 46.51 -1.06
C PRO A 278 -4.74 45.71 0.25
N GLU A 279 -4.53 46.38 1.40
CA GLU A 279 -4.50 45.74 2.72
C GLU A 279 -5.79 45.02 3.10
N GLN A 280 -6.94 45.46 2.59
CA GLN A 280 -8.22 44.75 2.81
C GLN A 280 -8.27 43.35 2.17
N LYS A 281 -7.30 43.01 1.32
CA LYS A 281 -7.15 41.66 0.76
C LYS A 281 -6.27 40.76 1.61
N TRP A 282 -5.59 41.29 2.62
CA TRP A 282 -4.60 40.54 3.37
C TRP A 282 -5.30 39.58 4.35
N VAL A 283 -4.95 38.30 4.26
CA VAL A 283 -5.41 37.27 5.19
C VAL A 283 -4.18 36.54 5.74
N PHE A 284 -4.01 36.58 7.05
CA PHE A 284 -2.87 36.01 7.77
C PHE A 284 -3.16 34.58 8.22
N LEU A 285 -2.11 33.76 8.25
CA LEU A 285 -2.12 32.43 8.87
C LEU A 285 -1.77 32.60 10.36
N HIS A 286 -2.77 32.50 11.24
CA HIS A 286 -2.61 32.66 12.68
C HIS A 286 -2.08 31.41 13.36
N GLY A 287 -2.51 30.24 12.89
CA GLY A 287 -2.22 28.96 13.48
C GLY A 287 -2.14 27.90 12.42
N HIS A 288 -1.20 26.97 12.59
CA HIS A 288 -0.97 25.90 11.63
C HIS A 288 -0.30 24.71 12.30
N ALA A 289 -0.50 23.53 11.72
CA ALA A 289 0.11 22.28 12.14
C ALA A 289 0.00 21.25 11.03
N ASP A 290 1.01 20.37 10.95
CA ASP A 290 1.04 19.21 10.06
C ASP A 290 1.42 17.97 10.87
N LEU A 291 0.55 16.95 10.91
CA LEU A 291 0.82 15.68 11.60
C LEU A 291 0.44 14.47 10.76
N ARG A 292 1.13 13.36 11.00
CA ARG A 292 0.91 12.05 10.39
C ARG A 292 0.60 11.03 11.47
N GLU A 293 -0.45 10.26 11.22
CA GLU A 293 -0.87 9.12 12.03
C GLU A 293 -0.01 7.88 11.76
N ARG A 294 0.01 6.94 12.70
CA ARG A 294 0.56 5.60 12.47
C ARG A 294 -0.14 4.90 11.31
N ASP A 295 0.59 4.00 10.64
CA ASP A 295 0.03 3.16 9.57
C ASP A 295 -1.17 2.36 10.09
N LEU A 296 -2.13 2.05 9.22
CA LEU A 296 -3.48 1.57 9.61
C LEU A 296 -3.43 0.40 10.60
N LEU A 297 -2.60 -0.62 10.36
CA LEU A 297 -2.52 -1.79 11.24
C LEU A 297 -1.66 -1.58 12.48
N ASP A 298 -0.90 -0.49 12.57
CA ASP A 298 -0.05 -0.17 13.71
C ASP A 298 -0.79 0.67 14.75
N ARG A 299 -1.91 1.30 14.39
CA ARG A 299 -2.70 2.15 15.32
C ARG A 299 -3.18 1.34 16.51
N ALA A 300 -2.96 1.84 17.72
CA ALA A 300 -3.44 1.20 18.94
C ALA A 300 -4.97 1.01 18.93
N ASP A 301 -5.70 2.05 18.50
CA ASP A 301 -7.16 2.08 18.39
C ASP A 301 -7.57 2.49 16.97
N LEU A 302 -8.41 1.68 16.31
CA LEU A 302 -8.96 1.96 14.97
C LEU A 302 -10.25 2.79 15.01
N THR A 303 -10.77 3.10 16.21
CA THR A 303 -12.00 3.88 16.38
C THR A 303 -11.74 5.40 16.37
N THR A 304 -10.47 5.81 16.43
CA THR A 304 -10.01 7.20 16.51
C THR A 304 -8.76 7.44 15.68
N SER A 305 -8.51 8.70 15.32
CA SER A 305 -7.24 9.20 14.77
C SER A 305 -6.80 10.42 15.57
N PRO A 306 -6.05 10.22 16.68
CA PRO A 306 -5.62 11.29 17.58
C PRO A 306 -4.67 12.29 16.92
N ALA A 307 -3.86 11.89 15.93
CA ALA A 307 -2.92 12.81 15.27
C ALA A 307 -3.64 14.02 14.64
N ALA A 308 -4.82 13.80 14.04
CA ALA A 308 -5.61 14.88 13.44
C ALA A 308 -6.16 15.85 14.50
N VAL A 309 -6.53 15.33 15.68
CA VAL A 309 -7.04 16.14 16.80
C VAL A 309 -5.91 16.97 17.40
N MET A 310 -4.74 16.36 17.60
CA MET A 310 -3.52 17.04 18.04
C MET A 310 -3.12 18.17 17.08
N ALA A 311 -3.27 17.97 15.76
CA ALA A 311 -2.96 19.01 14.79
C ALA A 311 -3.89 20.22 14.93
N VAL A 312 -5.20 20.00 15.14
CA VAL A 312 -6.15 21.11 15.35
C VAL A 312 -5.88 21.83 16.66
N GLN A 313 -5.64 21.11 17.75
CA GLN A 313 -5.31 21.69 19.05
C GLN A 313 -4.02 22.52 18.97
N HIS A 314 -2.98 21.98 18.35
CA HIS A 314 -1.72 22.69 18.20
C HIS A 314 -1.86 23.95 17.34
N ALA A 315 -2.62 23.89 16.24
CA ALA A 315 -2.89 25.09 15.44
C ALA A 315 -3.65 26.16 16.23
N LEU A 316 -4.60 25.79 17.09
CA LEU A 316 -5.29 26.71 18.00
C LEU A 316 -4.32 27.34 19.02
N ASP A 317 -3.40 26.53 19.58
CA ASP A 317 -2.38 27.00 20.51
C ASP A 317 -1.42 28.01 19.85
N VAL A 318 -0.95 27.73 18.62
CA VAL A 318 -0.12 28.65 17.84
C VAL A 318 -0.85 29.98 17.60
N ALA A 319 -2.15 29.91 17.28
CA ALA A 319 -2.99 31.09 17.10
C ALA A 319 -3.29 31.84 18.43
N GLY A 320 -3.15 31.17 19.57
CA GLY A 320 -3.57 31.69 20.88
C GLY A 320 -5.09 31.84 20.97
N LEU A 321 -5.83 30.89 20.39
CA LEU A 321 -7.30 30.89 20.30
C LEU A 321 -7.89 29.62 20.92
N THR A 322 -9.14 29.71 21.35
CA THR A 322 -9.96 28.54 21.66
C THR A 322 -10.86 28.17 20.49
N LEU A 323 -11.40 26.94 20.51
CA LEU A 323 -12.30 26.45 19.45
C LEU A 323 -13.58 27.31 19.32
N GLU A 324 -14.05 27.91 20.41
CA GLU A 324 -15.23 28.79 20.45
C GLU A 324 -15.02 30.09 19.68
N GLN A 325 -13.77 30.54 19.52
CA GLN A 325 -13.43 31.76 18.79
C GLN A 325 -13.38 31.53 17.27
N ILE A 326 -13.39 30.28 16.83
CA ILE A 326 -13.50 29.94 15.41
C ILE A 326 -14.92 30.20 14.93
N SER A 327 -15.03 31.02 13.89
CA SER A 327 -16.29 31.50 13.31
C SER A 327 -16.77 30.62 12.16
N THR A 328 -15.84 30.03 11.39
CA THR A 328 -16.16 29.14 10.27
C THR A 328 -15.22 27.94 10.21
N PHE A 329 -15.70 26.83 9.67
CA PHE A 329 -14.91 25.62 9.44
C PHE A 329 -15.02 25.16 7.99
N ASP A 330 -13.93 24.65 7.44
CA ASP A 330 -13.97 23.70 6.35
C ASP A 330 -13.17 22.44 6.71
N LEU A 331 -13.90 21.43 7.19
CA LEU A 331 -13.36 20.13 7.54
C LEU A 331 -13.41 19.20 6.32
N TYR A 332 -12.26 18.61 5.98
CA TYR A 332 -12.16 17.64 4.90
C TYR A 332 -13.09 16.45 5.11
N SER A 333 -13.86 16.12 4.07
CA SER A 333 -15.09 15.32 4.20
C SER A 333 -15.27 14.28 3.09
N CYS A 334 -14.19 13.62 2.66
CA CYS A 334 -14.26 12.55 1.65
C CYS A 334 -15.19 11.40 2.07
N PHE A 335 -15.27 11.15 3.37
CA PHE A 335 -16.14 10.21 4.05
C PHE A 335 -16.57 10.82 5.40
N PRO A 336 -17.74 10.44 5.96
CA PRO A 336 -18.22 10.91 7.26
C PRO A 336 -17.21 10.78 8.39
N ILE A 337 -16.49 9.65 8.51
CA ILE A 337 -15.49 9.41 9.56
C ILE A 337 -14.39 10.47 9.63
N ALA A 338 -14.01 11.09 8.50
CA ALA A 338 -13.00 12.15 8.49
C ALA A 338 -13.45 13.39 9.27
N VAL A 339 -14.75 13.71 9.23
CA VAL A 339 -15.34 14.82 9.99
C VAL A 339 -15.68 14.37 11.40
N PHE A 340 -16.26 13.18 11.56
CA PHE A 340 -16.60 12.64 12.88
C PHE A 340 -15.38 12.50 13.79
N ASN A 341 -14.22 12.14 13.26
CA ASN A 341 -13.00 12.04 14.06
C ASN A 341 -12.64 13.37 14.73
N ILE A 342 -12.76 14.47 14.00
CA ILE A 342 -12.52 15.83 14.53
C ILE A 342 -13.63 16.20 15.53
N CYS A 343 -14.88 15.91 15.21
CA CYS A 343 -16.02 16.17 16.09
C CYS A 343 -15.85 15.48 17.45
N ASP A 344 -15.57 14.17 17.43
CA ASP A 344 -15.38 13.36 18.62
C ASP A 344 -14.18 13.83 19.45
N GLY A 345 -13.05 14.12 18.78
CA GLY A 345 -11.80 14.48 19.44
C GLY A 345 -11.79 15.87 20.07
N LEU A 346 -12.56 16.80 19.50
CA LEU A 346 -12.65 18.19 19.99
C LEU A 346 -13.93 18.47 20.78
N GLY A 347 -14.85 17.51 20.88
CA GLY A 347 -16.19 17.74 21.45
C GLY A 347 -17.06 18.68 20.61
N LEU A 348 -16.76 18.83 19.31
CA LEU A 348 -17.51 19.66 18.38
C LEU A 348 -18.78 18.91 17.93
N SER A 349 -19.94 19.56 17.99
CA SER A 349 -21.19 18.96 17.55
C SER A 349 -21.20 18.76 16.02
N PRO A 350 -21.62 17.59 15.50
CA PRO A 350 -21.89 17.41 14.06
C PRO A 350 -22.92 18.40 13.50
N ASP A 351 -23.81 18.92 14.35
CA ASP A 351 -24.85 19.90 14.02
C ASP A 351 -24.47 21.32 14.49
N ASP A 352 -23.17 21.62 14.66
CA ASP A 352 -22.72 22.95 15.11
C ASP A 352 -23.30 24.06 14.22
N PRO A 353 -23.93 25.11 14.80
CA PRO A 353 -24.62 26.14 14.03
C PRO A 353 -23.69 26.99 13.16
N ARG A 354 -22.37 26.98 13.43
CA ARG A 354 -21.36 27.63 12.58
C ARG A 354 -21.17 26.91 11.24
N GLY A 355 -21.60 25.64 11.16
CA GLY A 355 -21.37 24.77 10.03
C GLY A 355 -19.96 24.19 9.99
N LEU A 356 -19.80 23.03 9.34
CA LEU A 356 -18.54 22.29 9.27
C LEU A 356 -17.86 22.37 7.89
N THR A 357 -18.44 23.15 6.96
CA THR A 357 -17.90 23.38 5.62
C THR A 357 -18.28 24.76 5.07
N LEU A 358 -17.37 25.35 4.29
CA LEU A 358 -17.61 26.53 3.47
C LEU A 358 -17.78 26.19 1.99
N THR A 359 -17.21 25.08 1.55
CA THR A 359 -17.26 24.63 0.15
C THR A 359 -18.47 23.75 -0.14
N GLY A 360 -18.87 22.91 0.82
CA GLY A 360 -19.93 21.91 0.68
C GLY A 360 -19.43 20.47 0.61
N GLY A 361 -18.15 20.20 0.81
CA GLY A 361 -17.60 18.85 0.97
C GLY A 361 -17.45 18.01 -0.31
N LEU A 362 -16.51 17.07 -0.29
CA LEU A 362 -16.10 16.30 -1.47
C LEU A 362 -17.21 15.48 -2.15
N PRO A 363 -18.21 14.91 -1.45
CA PRO A 363 -19.30 14.19 -2.12
C PRO A 363 -20.19 15.08 -3.00
N PHE A 364 -20.27 16.39 -2.69
CA PHE A 364 -21.28 17.30 -3.25
C PHE A 364 -20.65 18.46 -4.02
N PHE A 365 -19.72 19.19 -3.38
CA PHE A 365 -18.87 20.16 -4.07
C PHE A 365 -18.05 19.49 -5.17
N GLY A 366 -17.75 18.20 -5.02
CA GLY A 366 -16.85 17.49 -5.91
C GLY A 366 -15.44 17.51 -5.34
N GLY A 367 -14.79 16.35 -5.35
CA GLY A 367 -13.44 16.19 -4.88
C GLY A 367 -12.51 16.29 -6.08
N ALA A 368 -11.84 17.44 -6.23
CA ALA A 368 -10.62 17.55 -7.05
C ALA A 368 -9.47 16.74 -6.42
N GLY A 369 -9.72 15.46 -6.09
CA GLY A 369 -8.79 14.51 -5.52
C GLY A 369 -8.00 15.08 -4.34
N ASN A 370 -6.72 15.33 -4.62
CA ASN A 370 -5.75 15.86 -3.67
C ASN A 370 -5.91 17.37 -3.42
N ASN A 371 -6.62 18.10 -4.28
CA ASN A 371 -6.69 19.56 -4.27
C ASN A 371 -7.97 20.16 -3.67
N TYR A 372 -8.91 19.36 -3.14
CA TYR A 372 -10.14 19.91 -2.53
C TYR A 372 -9.84 21.02 -1.51
N SER A 373 -8.85 20.82 -0.64
CA SER A 373 -8.55 21.76 0.44
C SER A 373 -8.04 23.11 -0.06
N MET A 374 -7.57 23.22 -1.30
CA MET A 374 -7.24 24.52 -1.90
C MET A 374 -8.48 25.37 -2.16
N HIS A 375 -9.59 24.73 -2.54
CA HIS A 375 -10.90 25.39 -2.63
C HIS A 375 -11.39 25.82 -1.24
N ALA A 376 -11.16 25.00 -0.21
CA ALA A 376 -11.49 25.33 1.17
C ALA A 376 -10.71 26.55 1.69
N ILE A 377 -9.42 26.64 1.37
CA ILE A 377 -8.60 27.82 1.68
C ILE A 377 -9.14 29.06 0.94
N ALA A 378 -9.44 28.93 -0.36
CA ALA A 378 -9.98 30.05 -1.14
C ALA A 378 -11.33 30.56 -0.61
N GLU A 379 -12.26 29.67 -0.22
CA GLU A 379 -13.52 30.05 0.43
C GLU A 379 -13.30 30.68 1.81
N THR A 380 -12.31 30.18 2.56
CA THR A 380 -11.97 30.75 3.88
C THR A 380 -11.40 32.16 3.74
N VAL A 381 -10.47 32.39 2.80
CA VAL A 381 -9.95 33.74 2.48
C VAL A 381 -11.09 34.70 2.14
N ARG A 382 -12.03 34.25 1.29
CA ARG A 382 -13.22 35.04 0.94
C ARG A 382 -14.09 35.35 2.16
N ALA A 383 -14.34 34.36 3.02
CA ALA A 383 -15.15 34.52 4.23
C ALA A 383 -14.50 35.49 5.23
N MET A 384 -13.19 35.38 5.45
CA MET A 384 -12.45 36.26 6.37
C MET A 384 -12.45 37.71 5.90
N ARG A 385 -12.31 37.95 4.58
CA ARG A 385 -12.44 39.30 4.01
C ARG A 385 -13.86 39.86 4.11
N ALA A 386 -14.89 39.00 3.96
CA ALA A 386 -16.28 39.40 4.09
C ALA A 386 -16.71 39.68 5.55
N SER A 387 -15.99 39.14 6.53
CA SER A 387 -16.20 39.37 7.96
C SER A 387 -14.86 39.62 8.67
N PRO A 388 -14.26 40.82 8.49
CA PRO A 388 -12.93 41.11 9.00
C PRO A 388 -12.79 40.89 10.51
N GLY A 389 -11.65 40.34 10.93
CA GLY A 389 -11.34 40.05 12.34
C GLY A 389 -11.95 38.77 12.91
N THR A 390 -12.76 38.05 12.13
CA THR A 390 -13.20 36.68 12.49
C THR A 390 -12.13 35.65 12.14
N TYR A 391 -12.29 34.40 12.60
CA TYR A 391 -11.32 33.32 12.39
C TYR A 391 -11.95 32.13 11.67
N GLY A 392 -11.31 31.66 10.60
CA GLY A 392 -11.74 30.49 9.84
C GLY A 392 -10.71 29.37 9.94
N LEU A 393 -11.17 28.14 10.17
CA LEU A 393 -10.33 26.96 10.27
C LEU A 393 -10.49 26.07 9.05
N VAL A 394 -9.38 25.70 8.41
CA VAL A 394 -9.33 24.66 7.38
C VAL A 394 -8.61 23.45 7.94
N GLY A 395 -9.27 22.29 7.90
CA GLY A 395 -8.69 21.00 8.26
C GLY A 395 -8.61 20.10 7.03
N ALA A 396 -7.40 19.76 6.59
CA ALA A 396 -7.12 19.06 5.34
C ALA A 396 -6.59 17.64 5.61
N ASN A 397 -7.27 16.61 5.11
CA ASN A 397 -6.94 15.21 5.38
C ASN A 397 -6.37 14.48 4.16
N GLY A 398 -5.37 13.64 4.38
CA GLY A 398 -4.72 12.82 3.36
C GLY A 398 -4.61 11.34 3.73
N GLY A 399 -4.62 10.47 2.72
CA GLY A 399 -4.56 9.01 2.91
C GLY A 399 -5.86 8.47 3.50
N ALA A 400 -5.75 7.57 4.50
CA ALA A 400 -6.87 6.98 5.23
C ALA A 400 -6.81 7.44 6.69
N LEU A 401 -7.17 8.72 6.93
CA LEU A 401 -6.89 9.43 8.19
C LEU A 401 -5.40 9.38 8.53
N SER A 402 -4.53 9.47 7.52
CA SER A 402 -3.10 9.20 7.69
C SER A 402 -2.31 10.48 7.89
N LYS A 403 -2.77 11.58 7.31
CA LYS A 403 -2.11 12.89 7.38
C LYS A 403 -3.17 13.95 7.60
N TYR A 404 -2.90 14.91 8.46
CA TYR A 404 -3.80 16.02 8.73
C TYR A 404 -3.01 17.33 8.82
N SER A 405 -3.42 18.31 8.00
CA SER A 405 -2.82 19.63 7.93
C SER A 405 -3.89 20.66 8.28
N VAL A 406 -3.56 21.61 9.15
CA VAL A 406 -4.50 22.61 9.67
C VAL A 406 -3.98 24.01 9.38
N GLY A 407 -4.90 24.93 9.05
CA GLY A 407 -4.64 26.36 8.98
C GLY A 407 -5.78 27.16 9.58
N ILE A 408 -5.45 28.19 10.36
CA ILE A 408 -6.38 29.14 10.96
C ILE A 408 -6.10 30.53 10.37
N TYR A 409 -7.12 31.15 9.79
CA TYR A 409 -6.99 32.34 8.96
C TYR A 409 -7.81 33.50 9.52
N SER A 410 -7.31 34.73 9.39
CA SER A 410 -8.05 35.96 9.67
C SER A 410 -7.47 37.16 8.92
N THR A 411 -8.23 38.24 8.78
CA THR A 411 -7.68 39.54 8.35
C THR A 411 -7.01 40.30 9.50
N ALA A 412 -7.18 39.85 10.75
CA ALA A 412 -6.51 40.46 11.89
C ALA A 412 -4.98 40.32 11.75
N PRO A 413 -4.20 41.41 11.81
CA PRO A 413 -2.75 41.35 11.73
C PRO A 413 -2.14 40.48 12.85
N THR A 414 -1.23 39.58 12.50
CA THR A 414 -0.47 38.76 13.47
C THR A 414 0.97 38.56 12.99
N PRO A 415 1.97 38.58 13.90
CA PRO A 415 3.31 38.13 13.55
C PRO A 415 3.32 36.63 13.21
N TRP A 416 4.27 36.23 12.38
CA TRP A 416 4.54 34.82 12.11
C TRP A 416 4.94 34.08 13.39
N ARG A 417 4.40 32.87 13.58
CA ARG A 417 4.77 31.96 14.66
C ARG A 417 5.06 30.59 14.06
N LEU A 418 6.21 30.03 14.42
CA LEU A 418 6.54 28.65 14.11
C LEU A 418 5.69 27.72 14.97
N ASP A 419 5.21 26.64 14.36
CA ASP A 419 4.57 25.54 15.07
C ASP A 419 5.62 24.58 15.68
N ASP A 420 5.16 23.49 16.27
CA ASP A 420 5.97 22.47 16.97
C ASP A 420 5.54 21.05 16.53
N SER A 421 5.08 20.93 15.28
CA SER A 421 4.69 19.65 14.69
C SER A 421 5.81 18.64 14.71
N GLY A 422 7.08 19.06 14.61
CA GLY A 422 8.23 18.16 14.66
C GLY A 422 8.32 17.39 15.97
N ARG A 423 8.12 18.05 17.13
CA ARG A 423 8.11 17.38 18.43
C ARG A 423 6.88 16.48 18.59
N LEU A 424 5.70 16.97 18.19
CA LEU A 424 4.46 16.20 18.26
C LEU A 424 4.50 14.96 17.35
N GLN A 425 5.12 15.07 16.17
CA GLN A 425 5.31 13.91 15.29
C GLN A 425 6.24 12.89 15.92
N ALA A 426 7.34 13.31 16.56
CA ALA A 426 8.22 12.40 17.28
C ALA A 426 7.51 11.67 18.44
N GLU A 427 6.55 12.34 19.10
CA GLU A 427 5.70 11.71 20.11
C GLU A 427 4.78 10.64 19.49
N ILE A 428 4.12 10.95 18.38
CA ILE A 428 3.26 9.99 17.64
C ILE A 428 4.09 8.80 17.14
N ASP A 429 5.28 9.07 16.61
CA ASP A 429 6.16 8.04 16.06
C ASP A 429 6.68 7.06 17.13
N ALA A 430 6.70 7.51 18.39
CA ALA A 430 7.09 6.72 19.56
C ALA A 430 5.94 5.90 20.17
N TRP A 431 4.70 6.03 19.70
CA TRP A 431 3.58 5.20 20.17
C TRP A 431 3.80 3.73 19.83
N ASP A 432 3.46 2.86 20.79
CA ASP A 432 3.57 1.41 20.63
C ASP A 432 2.69 0.92 19.46
N PRO A 433 3.27 0.25 18.45
CA PRO A 433 2.49 -0.29 17.36
C PRO A 433 1.71 -1.54 17.81
N ALA A 434 0.47 -1.68 17.34
CA ALA A 434 -0.28 -2.92 17.53
C ALA A 434 0.45 -4.10 16.86
N PRO A 435 0.71 -5.21 17.55
CA PRO A 435 1.47 -6.32 16.97
C PRO A 435 0.66 -7.04 15.89
N VAL A 436 1.28 -7.28 14.72
CA VAL A 436 0.61 -7.85 13.54
C VAL A 436 1.04 -9.31 13.28
N ALA A 437 0.08 -10.17 12.99
CA ALA A 437 0.28 -11.52 12.48
C ALA A 437 0.00 -11.55 10.97
N TYR A 438 1.06 -11.48 10.15
CA TYR A 438 0.93 -11.57 8.69
C TYR A 438 0.40 -12.93 8.21
N HIS A 439 0.65 -13.98 8.99
CA HIS A 439 0.10 -15.32 8.80
C HIS A 439 -0.77 -15.70 10.00
N ALA A 440 -2.08 -15.57 9.83
CA ALA A 440 -3.07 -15.82 10.87
C ALA A 440 -3.67 -17.23 10.72
N ASP A 441 -3.45 -18.08 11.71
CA ASP A 441 -4.00 -19.43 11.79
C ASP A 441 -4.63 -19.64 13.18
N GLY A 442 -5.92 -19.99 13.21
CA GLY A 442 -6.66 -20.30 14.44
C GLY A 442 -7.89 -19.44 14.67
N TRP A 443 -8.46 -19.56 15.87
CA TRP A 443 -9.60 -18.75 16.30
C TRP A 443 -9.21 -17.29 16.53
N ALA A 444 -10.13 -16.40 16.19
CA ALA A 444 -9.97 -14.96 16.25
C ALA A 444 -11.31 -14.27 16.52
N THR A 445 -11.26 -13.00 16.91
CA THR A 445 -12.43 -12.11 16.99
C THR A 445 -12.34 -10.99 15.97
N ILE A 446 -13.47 -10.54 15.43
CA ILE A 446 -13.53 -9.39 14.52
C ILE A 446 -13.27 -8.10 15.32
N GLU A 447 -12.23 -7.34 14.97
CA GLU A 447 -11.94 -6.01 15.52
C GLU A 447 -12.63 -4.91 14.71
N THR A 448 -12.60 -5.01 13.38
CA THR A 448 -13.42 -4.23 12.45
C THR A 448 -13.53 -4.92 11.09
N PHE A 449 -14.41 -4.46 10.22
CA PHE A 449 -14.69 -5.06 8.93
C PHE A 449 -15.24 -4.06 7.91
N THR A 450 -15.25 -4.49 6.65
CA THR A 450 -16.02 -3.86 5.56
C THR A 450 -16.45 -4.93 4.58
N VAL A 451 -17.55 -4.69 3.86
CA VAL A 451 -17.94 -5.48 2.68
C VAL A 451 -17.84 -4.58 1.46
N GLY A 452 -16.91 -4.88 0.54
CA GLY A 452 -16.74 -4.15 -0.70
C GLY A 452 -17.71 -4.65 -1.78
N HIS A 453 -18.32 -3.71 -2.51
CA HIS A 453 -19.25 -3.99 -3.61
C HIS A 453 -18.73 -3.37 -4.92
N ASP A 454 -17.97 -4.15 -5.67
CA ASP A 454 -17.56 -3.75 -7.02
C ASP A 454 -18.70 -4.02 -8.01
N ARG A 455 -18.79 -3.22 -9.09
CA ARG A 455 -19.96 -3.22 -9.99
C ARG A 455 -20.17 -4.53 -10.76
N ALA A 456 -19.13 -5.33 -10.94
CA ALA A 456 -19.14 -6.55 -11.75
C ALA A 456 -18.79 -7.81 -10.96
N ASP A 457 -18.37 -7.67 -9.69
CA ASP A 457 -17.82 -8.77 -8.90
C ASP A 457 -18.71 -9.08 -7.69
N ALA A 458 -18.57 -10.30 -7.17
CA ALA A 458 -19.23 -10.69 -5.92
C ALA A 458 -18.74 -9.82 -4.75
N PRO A 459 -19.59 -9.55 -3.74
CA PRO A 459 -19.18 -8.80 -2.56
C PRO A 459 -17.97 -9.46 -1.87
N VAL A 460 -17.02 -8.63 -1.44
CA VAL A 460 -15.81 -9.09 -0.76
C VAL A 460 -15.82 -8.63 0.68
N GLY A 461 -15.96 -9.57 1.60
CA GLY A 461 -15.78 -9.31 3.03
C GLY A 461 -14.30 -9.16 3.37
N ILE A 462 -13.94 -8.06 4.04
CA ILE A 462 -12.58 -7.79 4.54
C ILE A 462 -12.68 -7.62 6.05
N VAL A 463 -11.82 -8.31 6.78
CA VAL A 463 -11.80 -8.32 8.24
C VAL A 463 -10.43 -7.93 8.76
N VAL A 464 -10.42 -7.01 9.72
CA VAL A 464 -9.32 -6.86 10.67
C VAL A 464 -9.70 -7.65 11.92
N GLY A 465 -8.91 -8.68 12.25
CA GLY A 465 -9.19 -9.59 13.35
C GLY A 465 -8.08 -9.61 14.40
N ARG A 466 -8.40 -10.14 15.58
CA ARG A 466 -7.46 -10.38 16.69
C ARG A 466 -7.38 -11.87 16.99
N LEU A 467 -6.19 -12.46 16.92
CA LEU A 467 -5.99 -13.87 17.26
C LEU A 467 -6.24 -14.11 18.76
N GLU A 468 -7.01 -15.14 19.11
CA GLU A 468 -7.30 -15.45 20.52
C GLU A 468 -6.05 -15.86 21.30
N ARG A 469 -5.08 -16.49 20.64
CA ARG A 469 -3.89 -17.07 21.30
C ARG A 469 -2.89 -16.02 21.81
N ASP A 470 -2.81 -14.86 21.15
CA ASP A 470 -1.74 -13.89 21.37
C ASP A 470 -2.16 -12.42 21.16
N GLY A 471 -3.44 -12.16 20.85
CA GLY A 471 -3.99 -10.82 20.68
C GLY A 471 -3.47 -10.05 19.45
N ARG A 472 -2.65 -10.68 18.60
CA ARG A 472 -2.10 -10.00 17.43
C ARG A 472 -3.17 -9.72 16.39
N ARG A 473 -3.08 -8.53 15.80
CA ARG A 473 -3.96 -8.07 14.73
C ARG A 473 -3.60 -8.75 13.41
N PHE A 474 -4.57 -9.04 12.56
CA PHE A 474 -4.33 -9.50 11.19
C PHE A 474 -5.38 -8.95 10.23
N LEU A 475 -5.04 -8.92 8.95
CA LEU A 475 -5.95 -8.64 7.85
C LEU A 475 -6.28 -9.95 7.13
N ALA A 476 -7.56 -10.13 6.78
CA ALA A 476 -8.05 -11.28 6.03
C ALA A 476 -9.21 -10.91 5.12
N THR A 477 -9.46 -11.72 4.09
CA THR A 477 -10.71 -11.67 3.31
C THR A 477 -11.57 -12.88 3.64
N ALA A 478 -12.89 -12.74 3.53
CA ALA A 478 -13.78 -13.89 3.46
C ALA A 478 -13.36 -14.80 2.29
N VAL A 479 -13.65 -16.10 2.40
CA VAL A 479 -13.49 -17.00 1.25
C VAL A 479 -14.48 -16.60 0.16
N ALA A 480 -14.06 -16.67 -1.10
CA ALA A 480 -14.96 -16.37 -2.22
C ALA A 480 -16.17 -17.31 -2.20
N GLY A 481 -17.38 -16.74 -2.26
CA GLY A 481 -18.63 -17.50 -2.17
C GLY A 481 -19.06 -17.92 -0.76
N ASP A 482 -18.38 -17.44 0.29
CA ASP A 482 -18.78 -17.70 1.69
C ASP A 482 -19.97 -16.82 2.11
N GLU A 483 -21.18 -17.28 1.78
CA GLU A 483 -22.42 -16.60 2.15
C GLU A 483 -22.64 -16.51 3.66
N GLU A 484 -22.16 -17.49 4.45
CA GLU A 484 -22.27 -17.48 5.91
C GLU A 484 -21.43 -16.34 6.50
N MET A 485 -20.19 -16.19 6.04
CA MET A 485 -19.33 -15.09 6.50
C MET A 485 -19.86 -13.73 6.03
N LEU A 486 -20.36 -13.62 4.80
CA LEU A 486 -20.98 -12.37 4.32
C LEU A 486 -22.26 -12.01 5.09
N ALA A 487 -23.07 -13.00 5.47
CA ALA A 487 -24.22 -12.80 6.33
C ALA A 487 -23.81 -12.31 7.72
N LEU A 488 -22.80 -12.95 8.34
CA LEU A 488 -22.23 -12.51 9.61
C LEU A 488 -21.73 -11.05 9.54
N LEU A 489 -21.01 -10.67 8.49
CA LEU A 489 -20.57 -9.28 8.30
C LEU A 489 -21.74 -8.33 8.00
N GLY A 490 -22.87 -8.85 7.53
CA GLY A 490 -24.11 -8.10 7.32
C GLY A 490 -24.98 -7.97 8.57
N ASP A 491 -24.67 -8.67 9.66
CA ASP A 491 -25.44 -8.62 10.90
C ASP A 491 -25.35 -7.25 11.59
N GLU A 492 -26.20 -7.05 12.60
CA GLU A 492 -26.31 -5.79 13.34
C GLU A 492 -24.98 -5.42 14.04
N GLN A 493 -24.29 -6.41 14.60
CA GLN A 493 -23.05 -6.22 15.34
C GLN A 493 -22.04 -7.36 15.09
N PRO A 494 -21.31 -7.32 13.96
CA PRO A 494 -20.30 -8.34 13.66
C PRO A 494 -19.00 -8.18 14.46
N ILE A 495 -18.71 -6.96 14.93
CA ILE A 495 -17.50 -6.67 15.71
C ILE A 495 -17.61 -7.32 17.08
N GLY A 496 -16.59 -8.10 17.44
CA GLY A 496 -16.55 -8.95 18.63
C GLY A 496 -16.90 -10.43 18.35
N GLU A 497 -17.52 -10.73 17.22
CA GLU A 497 -17.89 -12.10 16.88
C GLU A 497 -16.66 -12.97 16.59
N ARG A 498 -16.80 -14.26 16.93
CA ARG A 498 -15.74 -15.25 16.81
C ARG A 498 -15.70 -15.84 15.40
N ILE A 499 -14.50 -15.93 14.83
CA ILE A 499 -14.24 -16.43 13.48
C ILE A 499 -12.98 -17.30 13.44
N PHE A 500 -12.81 -18.06 12.36
CA PHE A 500 -11.61 -18.88 12.15
C PHE A 500 -10.78 -18.33 11.00
N ALA A 501 -9.51 -18.03 11.27
CA ALA A 501 -8.53 -17.59 10.29
C ALA A 501 -7.63 -18.74 9.82
N ARG A 502 -7.29 -18.74 8.53
CA ARG A 502 -6.28 -19.63 7.94
C ARG A 502 -5.39 -18.85 6.99
N ALA A 503 -4.08 -19.01 7.13
CA ALA A 503 -3.08 -18.35 6.30
C ALA A 503 -2.79 -19.15 5.03
N PHE A 504 -2.86 -18.49 3.88
CA PHE A 504 -2.45 -19.03 2.58
C PHE A 504 -1.31 -18.18 2.01
N GLY A 505 -0.66 -18.69 0.98
CA GLY A 505 0.42 -17.96 0.31
C GLY A 505 -0.03 -16.69 -0.43
N ASN A 506 -1.33 -16.55 -0.72
CA ASN A 506 -1.96 -15.35 -1.27
C ASN A 506 -2.73 -14.52 -0.22
N GLY A 507 -2.43 -14.69 1.06
CA GLY A 507 -3.04 -13.95 2.18
C GLY A 507 -3.89 -14.84 3.10
N ASN A 508 -4.39 -14.26 4.18
CA ASN A 508 -5.26 -14.90 5.14
C ASN A 508 -6.70 -14.94 4.62
N ARG A 509 -7.40 -16.02 4.94
CA ARG A 509 -8.85 -16.13 4.77
C ARG A 509 -9.53 -16.35 6.10
N VAL A 510 -10.77 -15.90 6.19
CA VAL A 510 -11.64 -16.14 7.34
C VAL A 510 -12.93 -16.83 6.93
N ALA A 511 -13.45 -17.65 7.83
CA ALA A 511 -14.78 -18.26 7.78
C ALA A 511 -15.37 -18.29 9.19
N THR A 512 -16.67 -18.58 9.30
CA THR A 512 -17.39 -18.64 10.59
C THR A 512 -16.87 -19.75 11.53
N SER A 513 -16.26 -20.80 10.98
CA SER A 513 -15.73 -21.93 11.76
C SER A 513 -14.63 -22.70 11.02
N PRO A 514 -13.86 -23.57 11.71
CA PRO A 514 -12.94 -24.50 11.06
C PRO A 514 -13.64 -25.42 10.05
N ALA A 515 -14.84 -25.90 10.37
CA ALA A 515 -15.62 -26.77 9.50
C ALA A 515 -16.07 -26.04 8.22
N ALA A 516 -16.51 -24.77 8.35
CA ALA A 516 -16.83 -23.92 7.20
C ALA A 516 -15.57 -23.69 6.35
N MET A 517 -14.43 -23.37 6.98
CA MET A 517 -13.16 -23.21 6.28
C MET A 517 -12.74 -24.47 5.51
N ASP A 518 -12.87 -25.66 6.12
CA ASP A 518 -12.54 -26.93 5.45
C ASP A 518 -13.54 -27.31 4.35
N ARG A 519 -14.80 -26.87 4.45
CA ARG A 519 -15.79 -27.05 3.38
C ARG A 519 -15.51 -26.12 2.19
N LEU A 520 -15.16 -24.86 2.46
CA LEU A 520 -14.94 -23.83 1.44
C LEU A 520 -13.55 -23.93 0.79
N VAL A 521 -12.54 -24.26 1.60
CA VAL A 521 -11.15 -24.47 1.17
C VAL A 521 -10.66 -25.81 1.75
N PRO A 522 -11.06 -26.93 1.12
CA PRO A 522 -10.66 -28.26 1.57
C PRO A 522 -9.15 -28.40 1.63
N ARG A 523 -8.68 -29.03 2.71
CA ARG A 523 -7.29 -29.49 2.78
C ARG A 523 -7.13 -30.59 1.73
N ARG A 524 -6.20 -30.41 0.80
CA ARG A 524 -5.84 -31.46 -0.14
C ARG A 524 -5.01 -32.50 0.60
N ALA A 525 -5.30 -33.78 0.35
CA ALA A 525 -4.42 -34.84 0.78
C ALA A 525 -3.07 -34.65 0.07
N PRO A 526 -1.93 -34.71 0.78
CA PRO A 526 -0.62 -34.60 0.17
C PRO A 526 -0.29 -35.92 -0.54
N VAL A 527 -0.87 -36.14 -1.71
CA VAL A 527 -0.66 -37.33 -2.55
C VAL A 527 -0.32 -36.91 -3.97
N LEU A 528 0.52 -37.68 -4.65
CA LEU A 528 0.84 -37.43 -6.05
C LEU A 528 -0.42 -37.63 -6.90
N ARG A 529 -0.67 -36.69 -7.81
CA ARG A 529 -1.75 -36.77 -8.79
C ARG A 529 -1.27 -37.54 -10.02
N ASP A 530 -2.22 -38.07 -10.78
CA ASP A 530 -1.92 -38.80 -12.02
C ASP A 530 -1.26 -37.91 -13.08
N ASP A 531 -1.72 -36.65 -13.19
CA ASP A 531 -1.23 -35.70 -14.19
C ASP A 531 -1.07 -34.27 -13.63
N PHE A 532 -0.04 -33.58 -14.12
CA PHE A 532 0.26 -32.16 -13.90
C PHE A 532 0.48 -31.47 -15.26
N GLU A 533 0.16 -30.18 -15.36
CA GLU A 533 0.24 -29.45 -16.64
C GLU A 533 1.65 -28.89 -16.92
N HIS A 534 2.36 -28.46 -15.88
CA HIS A 534 3.63 -27.74 -15.98
C HIS A 534 4.80 -28.44 -15.28
N VAL A 535 4.54 -29.57 -14.65
CA VAL A 535 5.53 -30.40 -13.96
C VAL A 535 5.38 -31.83 -14.45
N LEU A 536 6.49 -32.54 -14.65
CA LEU A 536 6.47 -33.99 -14.85
C LEU A 536 7.02 -34.66 -13.60
N VAL A 537 6.34 -35.72 -13.16
CA VAL A 537 6.78 -36.53 -12.02
C VAL A 537 7.03 -37.97 -12.47
N HIS A 538 8.15 -38.54 -12.04
CA HIS A 538 8.50 -39.93 -12.29
C HIS A 538 9.02 -40.56 -11.01
N ARG A 539 8.37 -41.63 -10.57
CA ARG A 539 8.77 -42.38 -9.37
C ARG A 539 9.58 -43.60 -9.81
N ASP A 540 10.82 -43.68 -9.33
CA ASP A 540 11.69 -44.84 -9.49
C ASP A 540 12.07 -45.39 -8.10
N GLY A 541 11.33 -46.41 -7.66
CA GLY A 541 11.46 -46.97 -6.32
C GLY A 541 11.24 -45.92 -5.23
N HIS A 542 12.33 -45.60 -4.50
CA HIS A 542 12.36 -44.61 -3.41
C HIS A 542 12.78 -43.20 -3.88
N VAL A 543 12.97 -42.99 -5.19
CA VAL A 543 13.34 -41.69 -5.77
C VAL A 543 12.13 -41.07 -6.48
N LEU A 544 11.89 -39.78 -6.23
CA LEU A 544 10.95 -38.97 -6.99
C LEU A 544 11.71 -37.99 -7.89
N GLU A 545 11.56 -38.13 -9.19
CA GLU A 545 12.09 -37.19 -10.17
C GLU A 545 11.01 -36.18 -10.55
N ILE A 546 11.36 -34.90 -10.45
CA ILE A 546 10.49 -33.75 -10.66
C ILE A 546 11.12 -32.92 -11.77
N THR A 547 10.41 -32.73 -12.87
CA THR A 547 10.88 -31.93 -14.00
C THR A 547 9.98 -30.71 -14.20
N ILE A 548 10.54 -29.51 -14.14
CA ILE A 548 9.84 -28.28 -14.53
C ILE A 548 9.68 -28.31 -16.05
N ASN A 549 8.44 -28.34 -16.53
CA ASN A 549 8.12 -28.56 -17.94
C ASN A 549 7.58 -27.30 -18.63
N ARG A 550 8.43 -26.26 -18.73
CA ARG A 550 8.14 -25.04 -19.51
C ARG A 550 9.35 -24.63 -20.37
N PRO A 551 9.91 -25.54 -21.20
CA PRO A 551 11.19 -25.30 -21.90
C PRO A 551 11.15 -24.10 -22.84
N GLN A 552 9.98 -23.80 -23.44
CA GLN A 552 9.75 -22.67 -24.35
C GLN A 552 10.00 -21.29 -23.71
N VAL A 553 9.95 -21.19 -22.38
CA VAL A 553 10.29 -19.99 -21.60
C VAL A 553 11.42 -20.27 -20.61
N ARG A 554 12.32 -21.20 -20.95
CA ARG A 554 13.48 -21.60 -20.14
C ARG A 554 13.11 -22.01 -18.71
N ASN A 555 12.00 -22.72 -18.56
CA ASN A 555 11.51 -23.21 -17.27
C ASN A 555 11.32 -22.10 -16.22
N ALA A 556 11.03 -20.87 -16.65
CA ALA A 556 10.55 -19.83 -15.75
C ALA A 556 9.26 -20.30 -15.05
N LEU A 557 8.95 -19.81 -13.85
CA LEU A 557 7.75 -20.17 -13.10
C LEU A 557 6.80 -18.98 -12.99
N HIS A 558 5.57 -19.21 -13.46
CA HIS A 558 4.37 -18.43 -13.12
C HIS A 558 3.60 -19.11 -11.96
N PRO A 559 2.60 -18.46 -11.34
CA PRO A 559 1.89 -18.99 -10.18
C PRO A 559 1.31 -20.42 -10.33
N PRO A 560 0.68 -20.82 -11.46
CA PRO A 560 0.22 -22.21 -11.64
C PRO A 560 1.33 -23.24 -11.49
N ALA A 561 2.45 -23.09 -12.21
CA ALA A 561 3.59 -24.00 -12.11
C ALA A 561 4.20 -24.02 -10.70
N SER A 562 4.26 -22.87 -10.02
CA SER A 562 4.74 -22.85 -8.63
C SER A 562 3.80 -23.60 -7.67
N ARG A 563 2.49 -23.62 -7.93
CA ARG A 563 1.51 -24.38 -7.12
C ARG A 563 1.61 -25.87 -7.38
N GLU A 564 1.82 -26.30 -8.62
CA GLU A 564 2.02 -27.72 -8.91
C GLU A 564 3.28 -28.27 -8.23
N LEU A 565 4.38 -27.51 -8.24
CA LEU A 565 5.58 -27.91 -7.49
C LEU A 565 5.32 -27.99 -5.98
N ASP A 566 4.51 -27.09 -5.42
CA ASP A 566 4.10 -27.16 -4.02
C ASP A 566 3.31 -28.44 -3.70
N GLU A 567 2.34 -28.79 -4.56
CA GLU A 567 1.57 -30.04 -4.44
C GLU A 567 2.49 -31.28 -4.51
N VAL A 568 3.45 -31.29 -5.45
CA VAL A 568 4.41 -32.38 -5.60
C VAL A 568 5.31 -32.49 -4.37
N PHE A 569 5.81 -31.38 -3.84
CA PHE A 569 6.65 -31.42 -2.64
C PHE A 569 5.85 -31.78 -1.38
N ASP A 570 4.61 -31.33 -1.24
CA ASP A 570 3.73 -31.77 -0.15
C ASP A 570 3.54 -33.28 -0.18
N ALA A 571 3.22 -33.83 -1.36
CA ALA A 571 3.09 -35.28 -1.54
C ALA A 571 4.41 -36.02 -1.28
N TYR A 572 5.53 -35.49 -1.79
CA TYR A 572 6.85 -36.04 -1.53
C TYR A 572 7.10 -36.10 -0.03
N PHE A 573 6.98 -35.01 0.72
CA PHE A 573 7.29 -34.99 2.15
C PHE A 573 6.35 -35.86 2.99
N ALA A 574 5.12 -36.10 2.52
CA ALA A 574 4.14 -36.96 3.20
C ALA A 574 4.29 -38.46 2.94
N ASP A 575 4.81 -38.88 1.77
CA ASP A 575 4.97 -40.30 1.42
C ASP A 575 6.21 -40.91 2.09
N ALA A 576 6.03 -41.88 2.98
CA ALA A 576 7.12 -42.56 3.69
C ALA A 576 7.97 -43.47 2.78
N ASP A 577 7.46 -43.87 1.62
CA ASP A 577 8.19 -44.70 0.66
C ASP A 577 9.07 -43.88 -0.29
N LEU A 578 8.96 -42.54 -0.30
CA LEU A 578 9.85 -41.66 -1.06
C LEU A 578 10.95 -41.12 -0.16
N TRP A 579 12.21 -41.42 -0.48
CA TRP A 579 13.36 -41.08 0.36
C TRP A 579 14.18 -39.93 -0.22
N VAL A 580 14.27 -39.80 -1.55
CA VAL A 580 15.06 -38.73 -2.21
C VAL A 580 14.23 -38.11 -3.33
N ALA A 581 14.23 -36.78 -3.44
CA ALA A 581 13.71 -36.08 -4.60
C ALA A 581 14.83 -35.51 -5.47
N ILE A 582 14.68 -35.55 -6.79
CA ILE A 582 15.54 -34.88 -7.76
C ILE A 582 14.69 -33.88 -8.53
N LEU A 583 15.08 -32.61 -8.54
CA LEU A 583 14.44 -31.55 -9.31
C LEU A 583 15.33 -31.18 -10.51
N THR A 584 14.76 -31.09 -11.70
CA THR A 584 15.46 -30.67 -12.94
C THR A 584 14.55 -29.79 -13.82
N GLY A 585 15.11 -29.14 -14.85
CA GLY A 585 14.34 -28.47 -15.90
C GLY A 585 14.18 -29.34 -17.15
N ALA A 586 13.07 -29.23 -17.88
CA ALA A 586 12.91 -29.85 -19.20
C ALA A 586 13.80 -29.19 -20.25
N GLY A 587 14.33 -29.97 -21.20
CA GLY A 587 15.23 -29.50 -22.26
C GLY A 587 16.69 -29.39 -21.82
N ASP A 588 17.49 -28.69 -22.61
CA ASP A 588 18.95 -28.56 -22.45
C ASP A 588 19.43 -27.13 -22.16
N GLN A 589 18.52 -26.15 -22.17
CA GLN A 589 18.89 -24.74 -22.00
C GLN A 589 18.93 -24.28 -20.55
N ALA A 590 18.00 -24.73 -19.72
CA ALA A 590 17.81 -24.17 -18.39
C ALA A 590 17.22 -25.17 -17.41
N PHE A 591 17.81 -25.19 -16.21
CA PHE A 591 17.14 -25.68 -15.01
C PHE A 591 15.91 -24.82 -14.71
N SER A 592 16.12 -23.51 -14.55
CA SER A 592 15.05 -22.51 -14.48
C SER A 592 15.61 -21.10 -14.63
N ALA A 593 14.92 -20.29 -15.43
CA ALA A 593 15.18 -18.84 -15.54
C ALA A 593 14.56 -18.01 -14.40
N GLY A 594 13.91 -18.64 -13.41
CA GLY A 594 13.32 -17.97 -12.26
C GLY A 594 11.90 -17.47 -12.49
N ASN A 595 11.55 -16.30 -11.95
CA ASN A 595 10.19 -15.77 -12.04
C ASN A 595 9.82 -15.40 -13.50
N ASP A 596 8.61 -15.72 -13.93
CA ASP A 596 8.11 -15.33 -15.25
C ASP A 596 7.80 -13.81 -15.29
N LEU A 597 8.78 -13.03 -15.77
CA LEU A 597 8.65 -11.58 -15.85
C LEU A 597 7.65 -11.12 -16.92
N VAL A 598 7.40 -11.94 -17.94
CA VAL A 598 6.39 -11.63 -18.97
C VAL A 598 4.99 -11.75 -18.39
N TRP A 599 4.74 -12.78 -17.58
CA TRP A 599 3.50 -12.90 -16.79
C TRP A 599 3.32 -11.68 -15.87
N SER A 600 4.39 -11.30 -15.16
CA SER A 600 4.36 -10.17 -14.21
C SER A 600 4.09 -8.83 -14.92
N ALA A 601 4.70 -8.60 -16.09
CA ALA A 601 4.52 -7.38 -16.88
C ALA A 601 3.09 -7.20 -17.43
N ARG A 602 2.31 -8.28 -17.53
CA ARG A 602 0.88 -8.23 -17.92
C ARG A 602 -0.05 -7.78 -16.80
N GLY A 603 0.48 -7.55 -15.59
CA GLY A 603 -0.31 -7.15 -14.42
C GLY A 603 -1.13 -8.28 -13.81
N GLU A 604 -0.81 -9.53 -14.16
CA GLU A 604 -1.51 -10.70 -13.62
C GLU A 604 -1.10 -10.96 -12.16
N ALA A 605 -2.02 -11.50 -11.36
CA ALA A 605 -1.82 -11.65 -9.91
C ALA A 605 -0.63 -12.56 -9.59
N VAL A 606 0.36 -12.01 -8.88
CA VAL A 606 1.52 -12.76 -8.38
C VAL A 606 1.16 -13.39 -7.04
N SER A 607 0.94 -14.71 -7.03
CA SER A 607 0.76 -15.48 -5.80
C SER A 607 1.84 -16.54 -5.68
N LEU A 608 2.37 -16.70 -4.46
CA LEU A 608 3.32 -17.75 -4.12
C LEU A 608 2.67 -18.69 -3.11
N PRO A 609 2.98 -19.99 -3.13
CA PRO A 609 2.69 -20.89 -2.02
C PRO A 609 3.23 -20.42 -0.67
N ARG A 610 2.66 -20.91 0.43
CA ARG A 610 3.16 -20.63 1.80
C ARG A 610 4.56 -21.21 2.01
N SER A 611 4.84 -22.33 1.35
CA SER A 611 6.14 -22.99 1.26
C SER A 611 7.15 -22.26 0.36
N GLY A 612 6.79 -21.11 -0.22
CA GLY A 612 7.69 -20.24 -1.00
C GLY A 612 7.64 -20.46 -2.50
N PHE A 613 8.54 -19.80 -3.22
CA PHE A 613 8.67 -19.97 -4.67
C PHE A 613 8.99 -21.43 -5.00
N ALA A 614 8.38 -21.95 -6.07
CA ALA A 614 8.48 -23.36 -6.46
C ALA A 614 8.05 -24.37 -5.37
N GLY A 615 7.29 -23.95 -4.36
CA GLY A 615 6.85 -24.83 -3.27
C GLY A 615 7.96 -25.22 -2.28
N LEU A 616 9.14 -24.60 -2.38
CA LEU A 616 10.35 -25.06 -1.71
C LEU A 616 11.06 -23.95 -0.91
N THR A 617 11.15 -22.73 -1.45
CA THR A 617 12.11 -21.74 -0.93
C THR A 617 11.78 -21.15 0.46
N SER A 618 10.59 -21.39 0.99
CA SER A 618 10.16 -21.04 2.36
C SER A 618 9.68 -22.27 3.15
N ARG A 619 9.92 -23.49 2.65
CA ARG A 619 9.54 -24.75 3.31
C ARG A 619 10.46 -24.97 4.50
N ARG A 620 9.87 -25.05 5.71
CA ARG A 620 10.63 -25.21 6.96
C ARG A 620 10.99 -26.66 7.26
N ASP A 621 10.09 -27.59 6.96
CA ASP A 621 10.19 -28.98 7.38
C ASP A 621 10.76 -29.88 6.27
N MET A 622 11.90 -29.47 5.69
CA MET A 622 12.59 -30.25 4.66
C MET A 622 13.41 -31.38 5.30
N THR A 623 12.73 -32.41 5.80
CA THR A 623 13.38 -33.54 6.49
C THR A 623 13.88 -34.64 5.56
N LYS A 624 13.66 -34.51 4.25
CA LYS A 624 14.07 -35.50 3.25
C LYS A 624 14.92 -34.87 2.13
N PRO A 625 15.97 -35.55 1.63
CA PRO A 625 16.89 -35.01 0.64
C PRO A 625 16.22 -34.52 -0.65
N VAL A 626 16.65 -33.35 -1.13
CA VAL A 626 16.23 -32.77 -2.41
C VAL A 626 17.49 -32.38 -3.16
N ILE A 627 17.69 -32.94 -4.35
CA ILE A 627 18.84 -32.69 -5.22
C ILE A 627 18.39 -31.82 -6.39
N ALA A 628 19.02 -30.67 -6.61
CA ALA A 628 18.89 -29.94 -7.87
C ALA A 628 19.83 -30.54 -8.92
N ALA A 629 19.29 -31.07 -10.00
CA ALA A 629 20.02 -31.42 -11.22
C ALA A 629 19.98 -30.22 -12.18
N VAL A 630 21.01 -29.39 -12.15
CA VAL A 630 21.06 -28.13 -12.89
C VAL A 630 21.58 -28.37 -14.31
N ASN A 631 20.66 -28.42 -15.27
CA ASN A 631 20.92 -28.57 -16.70
C ASN A 631 20.92 -27.20 -17.41
N GLY A 632 22.07 -26.50 -17.40
CA GLY A 632 22.19 -25.15 -17.96
C GLY A 632 21.85 -24.01 -16.98
N TYR A 633 21.04 -23.04 -17.39
CA TYR A 633 20.78 -21.82 -16.61
C TYR A 633 19.97 -22.06 -15.32
N ALA A 634 20.48 -21.59 -14.19
CA ALA A 634 19.77 -21.36 -12.93
C ALA A 634 19.85 -19.86 -12.57
N MET A 635 18.85 -19.08 -12.99
CA MET A 635 18.88 -17.61 -12.94
C MET A 635 17.78 -17.05 -12.04
N GLY A 636 18.09 -15.99 -11.30
CA GLY A 636 17.18 -15.35 -10.35
C GLY A 636 16.53 -16.38 -9.43
N GLY A 637 15.19 -16.41 -9.41
CA GLY A 637 14.41 -17.44 -8.72
C GLY A 637 14.85 -18.89 -8.98
N GLY A 638 15.40 -19.23 -10.15
CA GLY A 638 15.94 -20.56 -10.45
C GLY A 638 17.20 -20.87 -9.66
N CYS A 639 18.07 -19.88 -9.44
CA CYS A 639 19.20 -20.00 -8.51
C CYS A 639 18.69 -20.11 -7.07
N GLU A 640 17.63 -19.39 -6.70
CA GLU A 640 17.02 -19.48 -5.37
C GLU A 640 16.40 -20.86 -5.09
N ILE A 641 15.84 -21.53 -6.10
CA ILE A 641 15.40 -22.94 -6.01
C ILE A 641 16.60 -23.85 -5.76
N ALA A 642 17.68 -23.71 -6.55
CA ALA A 642 18.88 -24.55 -6.38
C ALA A 642 19.51 -24.35 -4.99
N LEU A 643 19.56 -23.11 -4.50
CA LEU A 643 20.00 -22.77 -3.14
C LEU A 643 19.10 -23.34 -2.03
N ALA A 644 17.82 -23.57 -2.31
CA ALA A 644 16.89 -24.17 -1.35
C ALA A 644 16.98 -25.70 -1.32
N CYS A 645 17.50 -26.35 -2.38
CA CYS A 645 17.79 -27.77 -2.38
C CYS A 645 18.95 -28.10 -1.42
N HIS A 646 18.95 -29.32 -0.88
CA HIS A 646 20.01 -29.78 0.02
C HIS A 646 21.34 -29.99 -0.71
N LEU A 647 21.26 -30.43 -1.97
CA LEU A 647 22.40 -30.80 -2.79
C LEU A 647 22.20 -30.29 -4.22
N VAL A 648 23.29 -29.95 -4.90
CA VAL A 648 23.29 -29.49 -6.28
C VAL A 648 24.29 -30.29 -7.10
N VAL A 649 23.79 -30.91 -8.17
CA VAL A 649 24.60 -31.50 -9.24
C VAL A 649 24.38 -30.65 -10.48
N ALA A 650 25.45 -30.12 -11.04
CA ALA A 650 25.38 -29.24 -12.21
C ALA A 650 26.10 -29.89 -13.39
N ASP A 651 25.58 -29.72 -14.60
CA ASP A 651 26.40 -30.00 -15.77
C ASP A 651 27.46 -28.90 -15.98
N GLU A 652 28.49 -29.19 -16.78
CA GLU A 652 29.62 -28.27 -16.99
C GLU A 652 29.22 -26.95 -17.68
N THR A 653 28.07 -26.92 -18.36
CA THR A 653 27.53 -25.72 -19.03
C THR A 653 26.63 -24.89 -18.11
N ALA A 654 26.34 -25.38 -16.90
CA ALA A 654 25.47 -24.71 -15.96
C ALA A 654 26.02 -23.36 -15.51
N THR A 655 25.08 -22.43 -15.27
CA THR A 655 25.41 -21.06 -14.85
C THR A 655 24.41 -20.57 -13.81
N PHE A 656 24.92 -19.97 -12.74
CA PHE A 656 24.15 -19.45 -11.60
C PHE A 656 24.21 -17.93 -11.55
N ALA A 657 23.08 -17.27 -11.27
CA ALA A 657 23.06 -15.83 -11.00
C ALA A 657 21.82 -15.39 -10.22
N LEU A 658 21.98 -14.33 -9.41
CA LEU A 658 20.87 -13.54 -8.85
C LEU A 658 20.78 -12.23 -9.64
N SER A 659 20.07 -12.24 -10.76
CA SER A 659 20.04 -11.14 -11.75
C SER A 659 18.97 -10.07 -11.51
N GLU A 660 18.23 -10.14 -10.42
CA GLU A 660 17.05 -9.32 -10.12
C GLU A 660 17.35 -7.82 -10.09
N ALA A 661 18.52 -7.42 -9.59
CA ALA A 661 18.92 -6.01 -9.53
C ALA A 661 18.96 -5.34 -10.92
N ARG A 662 19.22 -6.12 -12.00
CA ARG A 662 19.25 -5.61 -13.37
C ARG A 662 17.87 -5.27 -13.94
N VAL A 663 16.81 -5.73 -13.29
CA VAL A 663 15.41 -5.51 -13.69
C VAL A 663 14.60 -4.78 -12.62
N GLY A 664 15.27 -4.13 -11.67
CA GLY A 664 14.62 -3.37 -10.59
C GLY A 664 13.93 -4.24 -9.54
N LEU A 665 14.34 -5.51 -9.41
CA LEU A 665 13.81 -6.47 -8.45
C LEU A 665 14.88 -6.88 -7.41
N ILE A 666 14.47 -7.67 -6.41
CA ILE A 666 15.37 -8.30 -5.44
C ILE A 666 15.20 -9.83 -5.45
N ALA A 667 16.25 -10.58 -5.12
CA ALA A 667 16.24 -12.04 -4.92
C ALA A 667 15.52 -12.43 -3.61
N GLY A 668 14.22 -12.14 -3.57
CA GLY A 668 13.37 -12.20 -2.39
C GLY A 668 12.81 -13.58 -2.06
N ALA A 669 13.05 -14.60 -2.88
CA ALA A 669 12.68 -15.98 -2.56
C ALA A 669 13.72 -16.69 -1.67
N GLY A 670 14.75 -15.96 -1.21
CA GLY A 670 15.74 -16.42 -0.24
C GLY A 670 17.18 -16.33 -0.73
N GLY A 671 17.44 -15.86 -1.96
CA GLY A 671 18.77 -15.66 -2.52
C GLY A 671 19.60 -14.67 -1.71
N LEU A 672 18.97 -13.59 -1.22
CA LEU A 672 19.62 -12.62 -0.31
C LEU A 672 19.99 -13.19 1.07
N VAL A 673 19.48 -14.38 1.41
CA VAL A 673 19.71 -15.03 2.71
C VAL A 673 20.63 -16.24 2.56
N ARG A 674 20.35 -17.11 1.58
CA ARG A 674 21.06 -18.39 1.40
C ARG A 674 22.41 -18.20 0.73
N LEU A 675 22.51 -17.41 -0.35
CA LEU A 675 23.78 -17.25 -1.07
C LEU A 675 24.90 -16.70 -0.16
N PRO A 676 24.68 -15.63 0.65
CA PRO A 676 25.70 -15.13 1.59
C PRO A 676 26.09 -16.12 2.71
N ARG A 677 25.25 -17.12 2.99
CA ARG A 677 25.52 -18.18 3.97
C ARG A 677 26.22 -19.40 3.34
N THR A 678 26.12 -19.57 2.02
CA THR A 678 26.70 -20.69 1.28
C THR A 678 28.12 -20.40 0.78
N ILE A 679 28.38 -19.19 0.28
CA ILE A 679 29.66 -18.82 -0.36
C ILE A 679 30.29 -17.60 0.31
N PRO A 680 31.58 -17.26 0.04
CA PRO A 680 32.21 -16.08 0.63
C PRO A 680 31.41 -14.80 0.38
N ILE A 681 31.16 -14.03 1.45
CA ILE A 681 30.26 -12.87 1.42
C ILE A 681 30.57 -11.88 0.29
N LYS A 682 31.84 -11.61 0.00
CA LYS A 682 32.23 -10.67 -1.07
C LYS A 682 31.79 -11.15 -2.46
N ILE A 683 31.89 -12.45 -2.70
CA ILE A 683 31.47 -13.08 -3.95
C ILE A 683 29.94 -13.05 -4.06
N ALA A 684 29.23 -13.39 -2.97
CA ALA A 684 27.77 -13.29 -2.92
C ALA A 684 27.29 -11.85 -3.16
N THR A 685 27.89 -10.86 -2.49
CA THR A 685 27.55 -9.45 -2.65
C THR A 685 27.78 -9.01 -4.10
N GLU A 686 28.91 -9.36 -4.72
CA GLU A 686 29.18 -9.04 -6.12
C GLU A 686 28.10 -9.64 -7.05
N MET A 687 27.74 -10.92 -6.86
CA MET A 687 26.66 -11.55 -7.63
C MET A 687 25.33 -10.81 -7.45
N ILE A 688 24.96 -10.47 -6.22
CA ILE A 688 23.69 -9.82 -5.88
C ILE A 688 23.62 -8.40 -6.45
N THR A 689 24.70 -7.61 -6.34
CA THR A 689 24.67 -6.19 -6.73
C THR A 689 24.90 -5.99 -8.23
N THR A 690 25.60 -6.92 -8.90
CA THR A 690 25.93 -6.81 -10.33
C THR A 690 25.09 -7.72 -11.22
N GLY A 691 24.41 -8.71 -10.65
CA GLY A 691 23.76 -9.79 -11.39
C GLY A 691 24.73 -10.64 -12.21
N ARG A 692 26.02 -10.73 -11.82
CA ARG A 692 27.01 -11.51 -12.58
C ARG A 692 26.67 -12.99 -12.58
N ARG A 693 27.09 -13.66 -13.66
CA ARG A 693 26.95 -15.10 -13.87
C ARG A 693 28.15 -15.82 -13.27
N MET A 694 27.91 -16.93 -12.59
CA MET A 694 28.90 -17.83 -12.01
C MET A 694 28.84 -19.19 -12.74
N PRO A 695 29.89 -19.60 -13.48
CA PRO A 695 29.95 -20.90 -14.13
C PRO A 695 30.02 -22.06 -13.13
N ALA A 696 29.63 -23.27 -13.55
CA ALA A 696 29.60 -24.48 -12.72
C ALA A 696 30.94 -24.78 -12.00
N ALA A 697 32.08 -24.58 -12.67
CA ALA A 697 33.40 -24.81 -12.08
C ALA A 697 33.73 -23.85 -10.93
N GLU A 698 33.33 -22.57 -11.04
CA GLU A 698 33.47 -21.59 -9.96
C GLU A 698 32.46 -21.88 -8.83
N ALA A 699 31.23 -22.27 -9.19
CA ALA A 699 30.23 -22.67 -8.20
C ALA A 699 30.67 -23.88 -7.36
N LEU A 700 31.37 -24.85 -7.98
CA LEU A 700 31.97 -25.99 -7.29
C LEU A 700 33.08 -25.55 -6.32
N SER A 701 33.99 -24.66 -6.74
CA SER A 701 35.11 -24.22 -5.90
C SER A 701 34.68 -23.42 -4.67
N HIS A 702 33.50 -22.78 -4.74
CA HIS A 702 32.90 -22.05 -3.62
C HIS A 702 31.90 -22.87 -2.79
N GLY A 703 31.63 -24.12 -3.14
CA GLY A 703 30.72 -24.99 -2.39
C GLY A 703 29.23 -24.74 -2.66
N LEU A 704 28.89 -23.99 -3.71
CA LEU A 704 27.50 -23.85 -4.18
C LEU A 704 27.01 -25.12 -4.89
N VAL A 705 27.92 -25.84 -5.54
CA VAL A 705 27.65 -27.10 -6.27
C VAL A 705 28.44 -28.24 -5.64
N ASN A 706 27.83 -29.41 -5.46
CA ASN A 706 28.49 -30.59 -4.91
C ASN A 706 29.24 -31.40 -5.96
N ARG A 707 28.69 -31.52 -7.18
CA ARG A 707 29.28 -32.29 -8.29
C ARG A 707 29.06 -31.57 -9.62
N VAL A 708 30.11 -31.47 -10.43
CA VAL A 708 30.02 -31.06 -11.83
C VAL A 708 30.17 -32.30 -12.71
N VAL A 709 29.27 -32.47 -13.68
CA VAL A 709 29.23 -33.61 -14.60
C VAL A 709 29.28 -33.16 -16.06
N PRO A 710 29.58 -34.05 -17.03
CA PRO A 710 29.58 -33.67 -18.45
C PRO A 710 28.27 -33.02 -18.91
N ALA A 711 28.36 -32.14 -19.91
CA ALA A 711 27.21 -31.42 -20.47
C ALA A 711 26.01 -32.35 -20.74
N GLY A 712 24.80 -31.94 -20.30
CA GLY A 712 23.56 -32.71 -20.52
C GLY A 712 23.39 -33.95 -19.64
N THR A 713 24.32 -34.23 -18.71
CA THR A 713 24.24 -35.41 -17.82
C THR A 713 23.87 -35.09 -16.36
N ALA A 714 23.41 -33.86 -16.07
CA ALA A 714 23.05 -33.41 -14.71
C ALA A 714 22.08 -34.37 -13.99
N LEU A 715 21.00 -34.79 -14.66
CA LEU A 715 20.02 -35.72 -14.08
C LEU A 715 20.65 -37.09 -13.76
N GLN A 716 21.51 -37.61 -14.64
CA GLN A 716 22.21 -38.86 -14.39
C GLN A 716 23.18 -38.74 -13.22
N GLY A 717 23.90 -37.62 -13.12
CA GLY A 717 24.76 -37.32 -11.97
C GLY A 717 23.97 -37.24 -10.65
N ALA A 718 22.78 -36.64 -10.68
CA ALA A 718 21.88 -36.57 -9.54
C ALA A 718 21.32 -37.94 -9.15
N ARG A 719 21.01 -38.83 -10.11
CA ARG A 719 20.64 -40.23 -9.86
C ARG A 719 21.77 -41.00 -9.16
N THR A 720 23.01 -40.82 -9.61
CA THR A 720 24.18 -41.43 -8.95
C THR A 720 24.31 -40.94 -7.51
N LEU A 721 24.14 -39.63 -7.27
CA LEU A 721 24.15 -39.08 -5.91
C LEU A 721 22.97 -39.57 -5.06
N ALA A 722 21.78 -39.73 -5.65
CA ALA A 722 20.63 -40.31 -4.97
C ALA A 722 20.89 -41.77 -4.58
N ALA A 723 21.51 -42.56 -5.45
CA ALA A 723 21.89 -43.94 -5.15
C ALA A 723 22.86 -44.03 -3.96
N ASP A 724 23.82 -43.10 -3.86
CA ASP A 724 24.72 -43.01 -2.69
C ASP A 724 23.94 -42.75 -1.39
N ILE A 725 22.92 -41.89 -1.44
CA ILE A 725 22.04 -41.59 -0.30
C ILE A 725 21.17 -42.79 0.07
N LEU A 726 20.61 -43.50 -0.92
CA LEU A 726 19.79 -44.69 -0.70
C LEU A 726 20.56 -45.87 -0.09
N ALA A 727 21.89 -45.87 -0.18
CA ALA A 727 22.73 -46.84 0.53
C ALA A 727 22.76 -46.60 2.05
N SER A 728 22.34 -45.41 2.51
CA SER A 728 22.26 -45.03 3.93
C SER A 728 20.86 -45.25 4.51
N SER A 729 20.76 -45.35 5.84
CA SER A 729 19.45 -45.44 6.52
C SER A 729 18.62 -44.17 6.25
N PRO A 730 17.42 -44.28 5.65
CA PRO A 730 16.52 -43.15 5.46
C PRO A 730 16.14 -42.51 6.79
N THR A 731 15.89 -43.28 7.85
CA THR A 731 15.60 -42.72 9.18
C THR A 731 16.76 -41.87 9.70
N SER A 732 18.00 -42.32 9.52
CA SER A 732 19.20 -41.58 9.94
C SER A 732 19.43 -40.32 9.11
N VAL A 733 19.23 -40.41 7.79
CA VAL A 733 19.32 -39.26 6.87
C VAL A 733 18.27 -38.21 7.23
N HIS A 734 17.02 -38.63 7.43
CA HIS A 734 15.94 -37.70 7.75
C HIS A 734 16.16 -37.01 9.09
N ALA A 735 16.56 -37.78 10.11
CA ALA A 735 16.87 -37.22 11.41
C ALA A 735 18.08 -36.27 11.37
N SER A 736 19.08 -36.58 10.54
CA SER A 736 20.25 -35.69 10.36
C SER A 736 19.83 -34.33 9.79
N LEU A 737 19.01 -34.33 8.73
CA LEU A 737 18.49 -33.09 8.13
C LEU A 737 17.59 -32.32 9.10
N GLN A 738 16.75 -33.02 9.87
CA GLN A 738 15.90 -32.39 10.88
C GLN A 738 16.73 -31.70 11.97
N VAL A 739 17.74 -32.38 12.53
CA VAL A 739 18.62 -31.78 13.54
C VAL A 739 19.41 -30.60 12.97
N MET A 740 19.89 -30.70 11.73
CA MET A 740 20.55 -29.57 11.05
C MET A 740 19.62 -28.36 10.94
N ASN A 741 18.34 -28.57 10.59
CA ASN A 741 17.36 -27.49 10.49
C ASN A 741 17.00 -26.88 11.85
N GLU A 742 16.78 -27.71 12.87
CA GLU A 742 16.45 -27.29 14.24
C GLU A 742 17.57 -26.46 14.88
N THR A 743 18.83 -26.77 14.55
CA THR A 743 20.02 -26.16 15.15
C THR A 743 20.61 -25.01 14.34
N ALA A 744 20.17 -24.80 13.09
CA ALA A 744 20.76 -23.81 12.16
C ALA A 744 20.76 -22.35 12.68
N GLY A 745 19.88 -22.02 13.62
CA GLY A 745 19.79 -20.68 14.23
C GLY A 745 20.55 -20.55 15.56
N ILE A 746 21.12 -21.63 16.10
CA ILE A 746 21.82 -21.63 17.38
C ILE A 746 23.28 -21.22 17.14
N ALA A 747 23.65 -20.04 17.63
CA ALA A 747 24.98 -19.49 17.38
C ALA A 747 26.09 -20.24 18.13
N ASP A 748 25.82 -20.70 19.35
CA ASP A 748 26.79 -21.42 20.17
C ASP A 748 26.84 -22.92 19.81
N PRO A 749 28.01 -23.48 19.44
CA PRO A 749 28.12 -24.89 19.07
C PRO A 749 27.82 -25.86 20.21
N HIS A 750 28.09 -25.48 21.47
CA HIS A 750 27.79 -26.34 22.61
C HIS A 750 26.27 -26.46 22.77
N ASP A 751 25.55 -25.34 22.76
CA ASP A 751 24.09 -25.31 22.81
C ASP A 751 23.47 -26.06 21.61
N ALA A 752 24.04 -25.92 20.41
CA ALA A 752 23.58 -26.63 19.22
C ALA A 752 23.75 -28.17 19.35
N VAL A 753 24.86 -28.64 19.92
CA VAL A 753 25.09 -30.07 20.18
C VAL A 753 24.13 -30.60 21.25
N GLN A 754 23.94 -29.85 22.34
CA GLN A 754 23.05 -30.20 23.46
C GLN A 754 21.55 -30.03 23.14
N HIS A 755 21.20 -29.47 21.98
CA HIS A 755 19.81 -29.30 21.56
C HIS A 755 19.04 -30.63 21.62
N VAL A 756 17.93 -30.63 22.38
CA VAL A 756 17.07 -31.80 22.53
C VAL A 756 16.18 -31.92 21.30
N SER A 757 16.39 -32.97 20.52
CA SER A 757 15.66 -33.22 19.27
C SER A 757 14.94 -34.57 19.33
N ARG A 758 13.65 -34.57 19.02
CA ARG A 758 12.84 -35.80 18.86
C ARG A 758 13.35 -36.69 17.72
N ALA A 759 14.06 -36.11 16.76
CA ALA A 759 14.63 -36.85 15.64
C ALA A 759 15.69 -37.87 16.10
N ARG A 760 16.47 -37.52 17.13
CA ARG A 760 17.48 -38.44 17.73
C ARG A 760 16.79 -39.62 18.41
N ASP A 761 15.72 -39.37 19.15
CA ASP A 761 14.92 -40.42 19.79
C ASP A 761 14.32 -41.38 18.76
N ALA A 762 13.84 -40.84 17.62
CA ALA A 762 13.31 -41.66 16.53
C ALA A 762 14.36 -42.62 15.95
N VAL A 763 15.62 -42.17 15.78
CA VAL A 763 16.71 -43.06 15.32
C VAL A 763 16.98 -44.17 16.32
N LEU A 764 17.08 -43.85 17.62
CA LEU A 764 17.37 -44.83 18.68
C LEU A 764 16.33 -45.95 18.76
N LEU A 765 15.08 -45.64 18.43
CA LEU A 765 13.97 -46.59 18.48
C LEU A 765 13.73 -47.32 17.15
N SER A 766 14.32 -46.87 16.04
CA SER A 766 14.09 -47.39 14.69
C SER A 766 14.53 -48.85 14.48
N ASP A 767 13.86 -49.54 13.56
CA ASP A 767 14.33 -50.82 13.00
C ASP A 767 15.62 -50.62 12.19
N ASP A 768 15.74 -49.47 11.51
CA ASP A 768 16.92 -49.10 10.74
C ASP A 768 18.21 -49.10 11.58
N MET A 769 18.19 -48.56 12.81
CA MET A 769 19.37 -48.61 13.68
C MET A 769 19.76 -50.06 14.01
N ARG A 770 18.77 -50.91 14.35
CA ARG A 770 19.00 -52.32 14.69
C ARG A 770 19.56 -53.09 13.48
N GLU A 771 19.02 -52.83 12.30
CA GLU A 771 19.46 -53.42 11.05
C GLU A 771 20.88 -52.97 10.67
N GLY A 772 21.20 -51.68 10.81
CA GLY A 772 22.52 -51.14 10.52
C GLY A 772 23.60 -51.79 11.39
N LEU A 773 23.35 -51.91 12.71
CA LEU A 773 24.25 -52.59 13.64
C LEU A 773 24.40 -54.09 13.30
N ALA A 774 23.30 -54.77 12.99
CA ALA A 774 23.33 -56.20 12.64
C ALA A 774 24.05 -56.47 11.32
N ALA A 775 23.78 -55.67 10.27
CA ALA A 775 24.39 -55.79 8.95
C ALA A 775 25.91 -55.53 9.01
N PHE A 776 26.32 -54.51 9.78
CA PHE A 776 27.72 -54.20 10.03
C PHE A 776 28.44 -55.38 10.72
N ALA A 777 27.86 -55.92 11.81
CA ALA A 777 28.42 -57.07 12.51
C ALA A 777 28.52 -58.32 11.62
N GLN A 778 27.56 -58.50 10.70
CA GLN A 778 27.47 -59.63 9.78
C GLN A 778 28.23 -59.42 8.46
N LYS A 779 28.84 -58.25 8.23
CA LYS A 779 29.53 -57.86 6.99
C LYS A 779 28.68 -58.04 5.72
N ARG A 780 27.39 -57.71 5.81
CA ARG A 780 26.46 -57.71 4.67
C ARG A 780 25.92 -56.31 4.42
N SER A 781 25.36 -56.08 3.25
CA SER A 781 24.62 -54.84 2.99
C SER A 781 23.36 -54.77 3.87
N PRO A 782 23.05 -53.60 4.45
CA PRO A 782 21.83 -53.39 5.22
C PRO A 782 20.59 -53.35 4.30
N ARG A 783 19.43 -53.67 4.87
CA ARG A 783 18.10 -53.60 4.22
C ARG A 783 17.21 -52.62 4.96
N TRP A 784 17.25 -51.37 4.52
CA TRP A 784 16.52 -50.27 5.13
C TRP A 784 15.00 -50.39 4.98
N ARG A 785 14.26 -49.95 6.00
CA ARG A 785 12.80 -50.03 6.07
C ARG A 785 12.12 -48.70 6.36
N ASN A 786 12.87 -47.67 6.73
CA ASN A 786 12.36 -46.34 7.07
C ASN A 786 11.28 -46.36 8.17
N ARG A 787 11.50 -47.12 9.25
CA ARG A 787 10.59 -47.22 10.41
C ARG A 787 11.29 -47.65 11.68
#